data_AF-A0A4S4K6Y5-F1
#
_entry.id   AF-A0A4S4K6Y5-F1
#
_cell.length_a   1.000
_cell.length_b   1.000
_cell.length_c   1.000
_cell.angle_alpha   90.00
_cell.angle_beta   90.00
_cell.angle_gamma   90.00
#
_symmetry.space_group_name_H-M   'P 1'
#
loop_
_entity.id
_entity.type
_entity.pdbx_description
1 polymer ?
#
loop_
_entity_poly.entity_id
_entity_poly.type
_entity_poly.pdbx_seq_one_letter_code
_entity_poly.pdbx_strand_id
1 'polypeptide(L)'
;MHQPADSSAPELTPLSQLWQEISGKSTEYKLKTNVVDYYQDILDYLESGQTLCAARAPLQDAEEDLDPFVSFNLGIDIDALKDINSDSPALTGARIPDVKHNSPTYPWPSMAMFLTDALFSSSRLHFSEVQKTAVLDWAKHMGARGVPSLYSIKKCQEKIRNIVGDPTEKVVSKSGTIFYLNDIASAISKDYANPITRSCMQDFPIDCNGSMSQVHHASKMLLDLPAEYGPPSVRVNNELYFVNELVQLECGQYFIPQRYFRTPGDSATSKSGAQCDSNVKLGELRALGWPVSQSMGSFIVQEERQIVQTARFYRSFPEIQANVKEFGLGFAACSSTWNEKMPHPFRSKANGRMVYAVPIMIFMDDVSGNISKQWNKHHVVYMSNANMPREMLEKEFCVRFVSSSPNATPMELMEAMRESIRTCKVGGTRESKMTDMGFESLFHCGELRKPEDTCAEVVSQLELGVLPGAQSKVKKRVEATGVSDSTTKEILKFLVTSGQKLRELDGDKRRNMSEDEVALRLEKELQDWLGGEAKENCINPLLGMPGVDIHLDTPTEILHTVLLGVVKYFWAQTMVLIEKDKHIPLFQARLASLNTDGLKDPDLRAEYLVQYKGSLIGKHFKSLAQVMPFLISDLVPKLVLDAWTIIGRLVVLLWHTRIEEIEVYLADLSRTIEDFLNITAQCSPSILILKPKFHFLVHLPLYIRRFGPALLYSTERYESFNHVFRLTNIYSNRQAPSRDTCNIFATQDRIKHVVTGGFWLDKDLKKWVCAGPAVVEFFKENPIQAALMGLKLTLTKETGNFEL
;
A
#
# COMPACT_ATOMS: atom_id res chain seq x y z
N MET A 1 -23.77 43.79 -42.22
CA MET A 1 -22.38 43.44 -41.86
C MET A 1 -22.40 42.59 -40.60
N HIS A 2 -21.26 42.00 -40.23
CA HIS A 2 -21.05 40.97 -39.19
C HIS A 2 -21.79 41.19 -37.85
N GLN A 3 -22.38 40.19 -37.18
CA GLN A 3 -21.87 38.92 -36.57
C GLN A 3 -21.27 39.11 -35.15
N PRO A 4 -21.26 38.08 -34.25
CA PRO A 4 -21.99 38.20 -32.96
C PRO A 4 -21.22 37.61 -31.74
N ALA A 5 -21.97 37.12 -30.73
CA ALA A 5 -21.52 36.44 -29.49
C ALA A 5 -20.99 37.40 -28.38
N ASP A 6 -20.97 37.04 -27.09
CA ASP A 6 -21.04 35.69 -26.48
C ASP A 6 -21.95 35.62 -25.22
N SER A 7 -21.84 34.51 -24.49
CA SER A 7 -22.74 33.98 -23.47
C SER A 7 -22.15 34.05 -22.05
N SER A 8 -23.01 33.92 -21.03
CA SER A 8 -22.60 33.71 -19.64
C SER A 8 -23.43 32.60 -18.98
N ALA A 9 -22.75 31.71 -18.24
CA ALA A 9 -23.35 30.63 -17.48
C ALA A 9 -23.69 31.08 -16.04
N PRO A 10 -24.61 30.39 -15.33
CA PRO A 10 -24.78 30.61 -13.89
C PRO A 10 -23.53 30.14 -13.13
N GLU A 11 -23.01 30.98 -12.23
CA GLU A 11 -21.89 30.62 -11.37
C GLU A 11 -22.32 29.58 -10.30
N LEU A 12 -21.55 28.50 -10.18
CA LEU A 12 -21.67 27.56 -9.07
C LEU A 12 -21.05 28.18 -7.81
N THR A 13 -21.88 28.45 -6.80
CA THR A 13 -21.43 29.05 -5.53
C THR A 13 -20.37 28.17 -4.85
N PRO A 14 -19.17 28.69 -4.52
CA PRO A 14 -18.13 27.90 -3.87
C PRO A 14 -18.54 27.38 -2.49
N LEU A 15 -18.21 26.13 -2.20
CA LEU A 15 -18.56 25.44 -0.95
C LEU A 15 -18.06 26.15 0.32
N SER A 16 -17.04 26.99 0.20
CA SER A 16 -16.50 27.82 1.29
C SER A 16 -17.48 28.88 1.82
N GLN A 17 -18.44 29.35 1.02
CA GLN A 17 -19.43 30.33 1.47
C GLN A 17 -20.53 29.70 2.34
N LEU A 18 -20.85 28.42 2.13
CA LEU A 18 -21.81 27.67 2.97
C LEU A 18 -21.29 27.36 4.39
N TRP A 19 -19.99 27.51 4.64
CA TRP A 19 -19.37 27.18 5.92
C TRP A 19 -19.60 28.24 7.01
N GLN A 20 -19.85 29.51 6.63
CA GLN A 20 -19.88 30.63 7.59
C GLN A 20 -21.16 30.71 8.44
N GLU A 21 -22.29 30.17 7.98
CA GLU A 21 -23.56 30.26 8.73
C GLU A 21 -23.57 29.36 9.99
N ILE A 22 -22.79 28.28 10.00
CA ILE A 22 -22.73 27.33 11.13
C ILE A 22 -21.82 27.85 12.26
N SER A 23 -20.84 28.71 11.96
CA SER A 23 -19.98 29.37 12.96
C SER A 23 -20.70 30.37 13.89
N GLY A 24 -21.97 30.69 13.64
CA GLY A 24 -22.74 31.74 14.33
C GLY A 24 -23.12 31.50 15.80
N LYS A 25 -22.51 30.56 16.52
CA LYS A 25 -22.78 30.28 17.95
C LYS A 25 -21.51 30.25 18.79
N SER A 26 -20.99 31.44 19.09
CA SER A 26 -19.91 31.62 20.07
C SER A 26 -20.42 31.43 21.51
N THR A 27 -19.86 30.46 22.22
CA THR A 27 -19.70 30.53 23.68
C THR A 27 -18.31 31.09 23.97
N GLU A 28 -18.23 32.35 24.40
CA GLU A 28 -16.96 33.00 24.73
C GLU A 28 -16.18 32.24 25.81
N TYR A 29 -14.97 31.77 25.50
CA TYR A 29 -13.95 31.47 26.49
C TYR A 29 -12.89 32.57 26.50
N LYS A 30 -13.02 33.50 27.46
CA LYS A 30 -12.08 34.61 27.64
C LYS A 30 -10.77 34.14 28.28
N LEU A 31 -9.85 33.61 27.47
CA LEU A 31 -8.46 33.41 27.88
C LEU A 31 -7.75 34.76 28.03
N LYS A 32 -7.46 35.14 29.28
CA LYS A 32 -6.54 36.25 29.59
C LYS A 32 -5.09 35.75 29.57
N THR A 33 -4.42 35.93 28.45
CA THR A 33 -2.95 35.89 28.36
C THR A 33 -2.49 37.06 27.50
N ASN A 34 -1.44 37.75 27.94
CA ASN A 34 -0.88 38.88 27.18
C ASN A 34 -0.34 38.38 25.83
N VAL A 35 -0.43 39.21 24.80
CA VAL A 35 0.28 38.96 23.54
C VAL A 35 1.78 39.08 23.83
N VAL A 36 2.48 37.95 23.80
CA VAL A 36 3.93 37.88 23.81
C VAL A 36 4.38 37.76 22.36
N ASP A 37 5.28 38.65 21.93
CA ASP A 37 5.87 38.58 20.60
C ASP A 37 7.00 37.54 20.61
N TYR A 38 6.62 36.27 20.46
CA TYR A 38 7.57 35.16 20.41
C TYR A 38 8.56 35.26 19.23
N TYR A 39 8.28 36.07 18.20
CA TYR A 39 9.21 36.31 17.11
C TYR A 39 10.34 37.24 17.58
N GLN A 40 10.01 38.33 18.29
CA GLN A 40 11.02 39.19 18.90
C GLN A 40 11.80 38.46 20.03
N ASP A 41 11.15 37.68 20.89
CA ASP A 41 11.85 36.87 21.91
C ASP A 41 12.87 35.89 21.26
N ILE A 42 12.55 35.33 20.09
CA ILE A 42 13.45 34.45 19.34
C ILE A 42 14.61 35.22 18.70
N LEU A 43 14.37 36.43 18.17
CA LEU A 43 15.44 37.30 17.65
C LEU A 43 16.39 37.73 18.79
N ASP A 44 15.87 38.22 19.89
CA ASP A 44 16.64 38.61 21.08
C ASP A 44 17.44 37.42 21.64
N TYR A 45 16.85 36.22 21.67
CA TYR A 45 17.55 35.00 22.08
C TYR A 45 18.69 34.63 21.11
N LEU A 46 18.49 34.75 19.79
CA LEU A 46 19.52 34.50 18.79
C LEU A 46 20.65 35.54 18.81
N GLU A 47 20.35 36.82 19.05
CA GLU A 47 21.35 37.87 19.23
C GLU A 47 22.11 37.75 20.57
N SER A 48 21.47 37.24 21.63
CA SER A 48 22.09 37.06 22.95
C SER A 48 23.30 36.11 22.96
N GLY A 49 23.41 35.23 21.96
CA GLY A 49 24.46 34.22 21.86
C GLY A 49 24.41 33.11 22.93
N GLN A 50 23.40 33.08 23.80
CA GLN A 50 23.34 32.11 24.90
C GLN A 50 22.96 30.71 24.41
N THR A 51 23.96 29.83 24.33
CA THR A 51 23.80 28.43 23.93
C THR A 51 23.37 27.55 25.10
N LEU A 52 22.06 27.43 25.34
CA LEU A 52 21.54 26.29 26.10
C LEU A 52 21.76 25.00 25.28
N CYS A 53 22.41 24.03 25.91
CA CYS A 53 22.83 22.74 25.34
C CYS A 53 23.96 22.80 24.29
N ALA A 54 25.13 23.31 24.69
CA ALA A 54 26.42 22.96 24.09
C ALA A 54 26.79 21.47 24.33
N ALA A 55 26.05 20.55 23.71
CA ALA A 55 26.21 19.09 23.86
C ALA A 55 26.07 18.38 22.50
N ARG A 56 27.07 18.55 21.62
CA ARG A 56 27.21 17.74 20.40
C ARG A 56 27.67 16.33 20.76
N ALA A 57 26.73 15.43 21.05
CA ALA A 57 26.94 14.01 20.80
C ALA A 57 26.76 13.77 19.28
N PRO A 58 27.72 13.11 18.59
CA PRO A 58 27.43 12.60 17.25
C PRO A 58 26.41 11.47 17.37
N LEU A 59 25.30 11.56 16.63
CA LEU A 59 24.49 10.38 16.34
C LEU A 59 25.28 9.52 15.35
N GLN A 60 26.14 8.64 15.87
CA GLN A 60 26.53 7.45 15.13
C GLN A 60 25.31 6.52 15.07
N ASP A 61 24.97 6.07 13.86
CA ASP A 61 23.98 5.02 13.66
C ASP A 61 24.55 3.69 14.18
N ALA A 62 24.40 3.46 15.48
CA ALA A 62 24.68 2.19 16.13
C ALA A 62 23.61 1.16 15.73
N GLU A 63 23.80 0.55 14.55
CA GLU A 63 23.26 -0.78 14.28
C GLU A 63 23.94 -1.77 15.23
N GLU A 64 23.16 -2.44 16.09
CA GLU A 64 23.66 -3.62 16.80
C GLU A 64 22.52 -4.62 17.06
N ASP A 65 22.85 -5.92 17.02
CA ASP A 65 21.91 -7.04 17.06
C ASP A 65 21.42 -7.34 18.50
N LEU A 66 20.23 -7.94 18.59
CA LEU A 66 19.64 -8.74 19.70
C LEU A 66 18.26 -9.22 19.19
N ASP A 67 17.71 -10.40 19.51
CA ASP A 67 18.05 -11.39 20.53
C ASP A 67 17.78 -12.85 20.00
N PRO A 68 17.39 -13.91 20.74
CA PRO A 68 18.18 -15.13 20.73
C PRO A 68 17.50 -16.31 20.04
N PHE A 69 18.04 -16.74 18.90
CA PHE A 69 17.96 -18.14 18.49
C PHE A 69 19.38 -18.68 18.26
N VAL A 70 19.82 -19.54 19.18
CA VAL A 70 21.07 -20.28 19.01
C VAL A 70 20.94 -21.16 17.78
N SER A 71 21.64 -20.79 16.71
CA SER A 71 21.91 -21.70 15.62
C SER A 71 22.70 -22.89 16.20
N PHE A 72 22.05 -24.05 16.30
CA PHE A 72 22.73 -25.30 16.58
C PHE A 72 23.56 -25.70 15.35
N ASN A 73 24.67 -25.00 15.17
CA ASN A 73 25.70 -25.32 14.20
C ASN A 73 26.48 -26.55 14.70
N LEU A 74 25.79 -27.71 14.69
CA LEU A 74 26.43 -29.01 14.74
C LEU A 74 27.44 -29.04 13.60
N GLY A 75 28.74 -29.02 13.94
CA GLY A 75 29.87 -28.84 13.02
C GLY A 75 30.10 -30.03 12.09
N ILE A 76 29.08 -30.35 11.30
CA ILE A 76 29.12 -31.34 10.23
C ILE A 76 29.64 -30.62 8.99
N ASP A 77 30.75 -31.11 8.45
CA ASP A 77 31.30 -30.61 7.20
C ASP A 77 30.29 -30.81 6.06
N ILE A 78 29.85 -29.69 5.47
CA ILE A 78 28.84 -29.68 4.40
C ILE A 78 29.46 -30.21 3.10
N ASP A 79 30.78 -30.11 2.91
CA ASP A 79 31.45 -30.68 1.75
C ASP A 79 31.53 -32.20 1.84
N ALA A 80 31.72 -32.77 3.04
CA ALA A 80 31.68 -34.22 3.28
C ALA A 80 30.29 -34.85 3.01
N LEU A 81 29.20 -34.06 3.01
CA LEU A 81 27.87 -34.51 2.62
C LEU A 81 27.60 -34.45 1.10
N LYS A 82 28.46 -33.79 0.31
CA LYS A 82 28.26 -33.69 -1.15
C LYS A 82 28.43 -35.05 -1.83
N ASP A 83 29.41 -35.84 -1.41
CA ASP A 83 29.71 -37.17 -1.96
C ASP A 83 28.62 -38.23 -1.65
N ILE A 84 27.72 -37.96 -0.70
CA ILE A 84 26.56 -38.81 -0.40
C ILE A 84 25.44 -38.62 -1.46
N ASN A 85 25.51 -37.61 -2.34
CA ASN A 85 24.59 -37.45 -3.48
C ASN A 85 24.87 -38.43 -4.64
N SER A 86 25.35 -39.64 -4.34
CA SER A 86 25.37 -40.77 -5.27
C SER A 86 23.99 -41.42 -5.38
N ASP A 87 23.03 -40.64 -5.89
CA ASP A 87 21.67 -41.09 -6.20
C ASP A 87 21.75 -42.28 -7.18
N SER A 88 21.44 -43.49 -6.69
CA SER A 88 21.66 -44.72 -7.46
C SER A 88 20.79 -44.70 -8.74
N PRO A 89 21.35 -44.88 -9.95
CA PRO A 89 20.68 -44.50 -11.20
C PRO A 89 19.42 -45.32 -11.55
N ALA A 90 19.10 -46.34 -10.76
CA ALA A 90 18.03 -47.32 -10.99
C ALA A 90 16.58 -46.78 -10.85
N LEU A 91 16.35 -45.59 -10.26
CA LEU A 91 15.00 -45.06 -9.99
C LEU A 91 14.59 -43.84 -10.85
N THR A 92 15.42 -43.46 -11.82
CA THR A 92 15.22 -42.27 -12.68
C THR A 92 14.01 -42.35 -13.64
N GLY A 93 13.39 -43.53 -13.80
CA GLY A 93 12.30 -43.77 -14.76
C GLY A 93 10.86 -43.75 -14.20
N ALA A 94 10.65 -43.52 -12.91
CA ALA A 94 9.33 -43.62 -12.29
C ALA A 94 8.39 -42.46 -12.67
N ARG A 95 7.54 -42.67 -13.69
CA ARG A 95 6.44 -41.73 -14.01
C ARG A 95 5.49 -41.61 -12.82
N ILE A 96 5.30 -40.39 -12.31
CA ILE A 96 4.20 -40.10 -11.38
C ILE A 96 2.87 -40.38 -12.11
N PRO A 97 1.97 -41.20 -11.56
CA PRO A 97 0.69 -41.50 -12.19
C PRO A 97 -0.16 -40.23 -12.35
N ASP A 98 -1.06 -40.24 -13.32
CA ASP A 98 -2.01 -39.14 -13.53
C ASP A 98 -3.20 -39.28 -12.58
N VAL A 99 -3.52 -38.19 -11.88
CA VAL A 99 -4.44 -38.20 -10.74
C VAL A 99 -5.83 -37.85 -11.22
N LYS A 100 -6.78 -38.78 -11.07
CA LYS A 100 -8.18 -38.52 -11.41
C LYS A 100 -8.73 -37.39 -10.53
N HIS A 101 -9.48 -36.47 -11.13
CA HIS A 101 -10.05 -35.28 -10.46
C HIS A 101 -11.03 -35.61 -9.33
N ASN A 102 -11.57 -36.84 -9.28
CA ASN A 102 -12.39 -37.35 -8.19
C ASN A 102 -11.59 -38.08 -7.09
N SER A 103 -10.25 -38.05 -7.13
CA SER A 103 -9.42 -38.56 -6.04
C SER A 103 -9.56 -37.66 -4.81
N PRO A 104 -9.73 -38.22 -3.59
CA PRO A 104 -9.76 -37.44 -2.34
C PRO A 104 -8.54 -36.54 -2.14
N THR A 105 -7.39 -36.88 -2.75
CA THR A 105 -6.13 -36.15 -2.63
C THR A 105 -5.78 -35.25 -3.83
N TYR A 106 -6.65 -35.16 -4.85
CA TYR A 106 -6.38 -34.39 -6.07
C TYR A 106 -6.00 -32.93 -5.73
N PRO A 107 -4.94 -32.33 -6.34
CA PRO A 107 -4.14 -32.85 -7.46
C PRO A 107 -2.97 -33.80 -7.08
N TRP A 108 -2.74 -34.11 -5.81
CA TRP A 108 -1.66 -35.02 -5.40
C TRP A 108 -2.02 -36.50 -5.57
N PRO A 109 -1.07 -37.36 -5.95
CA PRO A 109 -1.31 -38.79 -6.19
C PRO A 109 -1.54 -39.61 -4.91
N SER A 110 -1.20 -39.07 -3.73
CA SER A 110 -1.42 -39.72 -2.43
C SER A 110 -1.40 -38.70 -1.29
N MET A 111 -1.94 -39.08 -0.13
CA MET A 111 -1.90 -38.27 1.08
C MET A 111 -0.45 -38.02 1.54
N ALA A 112 0.43 -39.02 1.41
CA ALA A 112 1.84 -38.88 1.74
C ALA A 112 2.55 -37.84 0.86
N MET A 113 2.24 -37.78 -0.44
CA MET A 113 2.78 -36.74 -1.32
C MET A 113 2.24 -35.35 -0.94
N PHE A 114 0.93 -35.22 -0.72
CA PHE A 114 0.30 -33.97 -0.29
C PHE A 114 0.90 -33.43 1.01
N LEU A 115 0.96 -34.23 2.07
CA LEU A 115 1.46 -33.81 3.38
C LEU A 115 2.94 -33.40 3.33
N THR A 116 3.74 -34.10 2.52
CA THR A 116 5.16 -33.78 2.36
C THR A 116 5.38 -32.49 1.57
N ASP A 117 4.62 -32.29 0.48
CA ASP A 117 4.68 -31.07 -0.33
C ASP A 117 4.19 -29.84 0.44
N ALA A 118 3.09 -29.99 1.19
CA ALA A 118 2.58 -28.95 2.09
C ALA A 118 3.58 -28.58 3.19
N LEU A 119 4.27 -29.56 3.80
CA LEU A 119 5.32 -29.31 4.79
C LEU A 119 6.51 -28.57 4.18
N PHE A 120 7.03 -29.04 3.04
CA PHE A 120 8.21 -28.46 2.38
C PHE A 120 7.93 -27.14 1.64
N SER A 121 6.67 -26.76 1.49
CA SER A 121 6.20 -25.50 0.89
C SER A 121 5.53 -24.56 1.90
N SER A 122 5.73 -24.80 3.19
CA SER A 122 5.30 -23.94 4.30
C SER A 122 5.88 -22.52 4.20
N SER A 123 5.07 -21.48 4.44
CA SER A 123 5.58 -20.10 4.48
C SER A 123 6.39 -19.81 5.74
N ARG A 124 6.15 -20.55 6.83
CA ARG A 124 6.77 -20.30 8.15
C ARG A 124 7.84 -21.30 8.57
N LEU A 125 8.02 -22.39 7.83
CA LEU A 125 9.04 -23.40 8.08
C LEU A 125 9.69 -23.81 6.76
N HIS A 126 10.77 -23.12 6.40
CA HIS A 126 11.57 -23.41 5.22
C HIS A 126 12.62 -24.48 5.54
N PHE A 127 12.85 -25.37 4.57
CA PHE A 127 13.85 -26.44 4.65
C PHE A 127 14.86 -26.29 3.50
N SER A 128 16.15 -26.40 3.79
CA SER A 128 17.18 -26.65 2.77
C SER A 128 17.00 -28.05 2.15
N GLU A 129 17.57 -28.29 0.98
CA GLU A 129 17.49 -29.61 0.33
C GLU A 129 18.07 -30.73 1.23
N VAL A 130 19.16 -30.46 1.96
CA VAL A 130 19.75 -31.40 2.93
C VAL A 130 18.78 -31.69 4.08
N GLN A 131 18.11 -30.67 4.61
CA GLN A 131 17.10 -30.85 5.66
C GLN A 131 15.89 -31.64 5.16
N LYS A 132 15.44 -31.42 3.91
CA LYS A 132 14.37 -32.23 3.29
C LYS A 132 14.79 -33.69 3.17
N THR A 133 15.99 -33.98 2.66
CA THR A 133 16.54 -35.35 2.60
C THR A 133 16.53 -36.00 3.98
N ALA A 134 17.07 -35.32 5.00
CA ALA A 134 17.11 -35.84 6.37
C ALA A 134 15.72 -36.12 6.96
N VAL A 135 14.71 -35.27 6.68
CA VAL A 135 13.31 -35.50 7.11
C VAL A 135 12.70 -36.72 6.41
N LEU A 136 12.94 -36.89 5.11
CA LEU A 136 12.46 -38.06 4.36
C LEU A 136 13.14 -39.35 4.83
N ASP A 137 14.45 -39.32 5.07
CA ASP A 137 15.20 -40.49 5.51
C ASP A 137 14.86 -40.85 6.96
N TRP A 138 14.66 -39.88 7.84
CA TRP A 138 14.09 -40.12 9.16
C TRP A 138 12.73 -40.83 9.06
N ALA A 139 11.81 -40.34 8.21
CA ALA A 139 10.50 -40.96 8.03
C ALA A 139 10.60 -42.41 7.51
N LYS A 140 11.53 -42.71 6.60
CA LYS A 140 11.82 -44.08 6.12
C LYS A 140 12.31 -44.98 7.27
N HIS A 141 13.27 -44.51 8.06
CA HIS A 141 13.83 -45.29 9.19
C HIS A 141 12.83 -45.50 10.32
N MET A 142 11.88 -44.57 10.52
CA MET A 142 10.71 -44.74 11.40
C MET A 142 9.63 -45.68 10.83
N GLY A 143 9.85 -46.29 9.66
CA GLY A 143 8.95 -47.28 9.05
C GLY A 143 7.72 -46.69 8.36
N ALA A 144 7.69 -45.37 8.08
CA ALA A 144 6.56 -44.74 7.40
C ALA A 144 6.41 -45.27 5.95
N ARG A 145 5.17 -45.62 5.58
CA ARG A 145 4.85 -46.22 4.28
C ARG A 145 4.58 -45.14 3.23
N GLY A 146 5.15 -45.30 2.04
CA GLY A 146 4.89 -44.39 0.90
C GLY A 146 5.56 -43.03 0.99
N VAL A 147 6.64 -42.89 1.78
CA VAL A 147 7.47 -41.67 1.83
C VAL A 147 7.99 -41.35 0.42
N PRO A 148 7.68 -40.16 -0.15
CA PRO A 148 8.14 -39.80 -1.49
C PRO A 148 9.64 -39.46 -1.51
N SER A 149 10.29 -39.56 -2.67
CA SER A 149 11.64 -39.03 -2.88
C SER A 149 11.62 -37.54 -3.24
N LEU A 150 12.70 -36.79 -2.97
CA LEU A 150 12.82 -35.39 -3.39
C LEU A 150 12.57 -35.19 -4.88
N TYR A 151 13.05 -36.10 -5.74
CA TYR A 151 12.76 -36.11 -7.16
C TYR A 151 11.24 -36.18 -7.44
N SER A 152 10.54 -37.11 -6.79
CA SER A 152 9.09 -37.28 -6.97
C SER A 152 8.26 -36.11 -6.42
N ILE A 153 8.73 -35.43 -5.36
CA ILE A 153 8.09 -34.20 -4.85
C ILE A 153 8.24 -33.08 -5.88
N LYS A 154 9.46 -32.81 -6.36
CA LYS A 154 9.72 -31.78 -7.39
C LYS A 154 8.92 -32.03 -8.67
N LYS A 155 8.84 -33.29 -9.13
CA LYS A 155 8.03 -33.67 -10.29
C LYS A 155 6.52 -33.58 -10.04
N CYS A 156 6.05 -33.75 -8.80
CA CYS A 156 4.67 -33.47 -8.43
C CYS A 156 4.37 -31.97 -8.44
N GLN A 157 5.25 -31.16 -7.85
CA GLN A 157 5.18 -29.70 -7.85
C GLN A 157 5.18 -29.13 -9.28
N GLU A 158 6.00 -29.67 -10.19
CA GLU A 158 5.98 -29.36 -11.62
C GLU A 158 4.62 -29.65 -12.27
N LYS A 159 4.04 -30.84 -12.06
CA LYS A 159 2.69 -31.17 -12.58
C LYS A 159 1.64 -30.19 -12.05
N ILE A 160 1.62 -29.94 -10.74
CA ILE A 160 0.65 -29.05 -10.07
C ILE A 160 0.79 -27.62 -10.58
N ARG A 161 2.03 -27.14 -10.81
CA ARG A 161 2.31 -25.84 -11.43
C ARG A 161 1.77 -25.73 -12.85
N ASN A 162 1.88 -26.78 -13.66
CA ASN A 162 1.41 -26.76 -15.04
C ASN A 162 -0.13 -26.66 -15.16
N ILE A 163 -0.87 -27.31 -14.24
CA ILE A 163 -2.34 -27.32 -14.22
C ILE A 163 -2.97 -26.12 -13.50
N VAL A 164 -2.41 -25.67 -12.36
CA VAL A 164 -2.94 -24.50 -11.61
C VAL A 164 -2.42 -23.18 -12.16
N GLY A 165 -1.21 -23.19 -12.73
CA GLY A 165 -0.53 -22.02 -13.31
C GLY A 165 0.79 -21.66 -12.62
N ASP A 166 1.68 -21.06 -13.40
CA ASP A 166 2.91 -20.42 -12.95
C ASP A 166 2.78 -18.90 -13.22
N PRO A 167 2.81 -18.04 -12.19
CA PRO A 167 2.75 -16.59 -12.36
C PRO A 167 4.14 -15.95 -12.54
N THR A 168 5.24 -16.71 -12.39
CA THR A 168 6.59 -16.12 -12.34
C THR A 168 7.13 -15.81 -13.74
N GLU A 169 7.27 -14.51 -14.03
CA GLU A 169 7.78 -13.97 -15.29
C GLU A 169 9.17 -13.36 -15.12
N LYS A 170 9.99 -13.39 -16.19
CA LYS A 170 11.30 -12.75 -16.25
C LYS A 170 11.17 -11.36 -16.88
N VAL A 171 11.64 -10.34 -16.17
CA VAL A 171 11.73 -8.97 -16.67
C VAL A 171 13.18 -8.60 -16.97
N VAL A 172 13.35 -7.72 -17.96
CA VAL A 172 14.58 -6.97 -18.22
C VAL A 172 14.17 -5.50 -18.27
N SER A 173 14.69 -4.66 -17.37
CA SER A 173 14.40 -3.21 -17.41
C SER A 173 15.07 -2.52 -18.61
N LYS A 174 14.69 -1.27 -18.89
CA LYS A 174 15.30 -0.45 -19.96
C LYS A 174 16.83 -0.29 -19.79
N SER A 175 17.30 -0.26 -18.54
CA SER A 175 18.71 -0.26 -18.13
C SER A 175 19.43 -1.61 -18.27
N GLY A 176 18.72 -2.69 -18.65
CA GLY A 176 19.26 -4.04 -18.79
C GLY A 176 19.25 -4.91 -17.53
N THR A 177 18.73 -4.41 -16.40
CA THR A 177 18.70 -5.18 -15.14
C THR A 177 17.71 -6.33 -15.24
N ILE A 178 18.17 -7.55 -14.98
CA ILE A 178 17.34 -8.76 -14.99
C ILE A 178 16.79 -9.01 -13.59
N PHE A 179 15.47 -9.13 -13.48
CA PHE A 179 14.75 -9.57 -12.28
C PHE A 179 13.50 -10.36 -12.69
N TYR A 180 12.71 -10.78 -11.70
CA TYR A 180 11.50 -11.57 -11.89
C TYR A 180 10.34 -10.96 -11.10
N LEU A 181 9.12 -11.20 -11.55
CA LEU A 181 7.89 -10.84 -10.84
C LEU A 181 6.87 -11.98 -10.90
N ASN A 182 5.89 -11.95 -10.02
CA ASN A 182 4.70 -12.77 -10.07
C ASN A 182 3.53 -11.93 -10.60
N ASP A 183 2.87 -12.39 -11.66
CA ASP A 183 1.75 -11.70 -12.30
C ASP A 183 0.63 -11.32 -11.31
N ILE A 184 0.31 -10.03 -11.31
CA ILE A 184 -0.73 -9.39 -10.51
C ILE A 184 -2.12 -9.94 -10.89
N ALA A 185 -2.39 -10.16 -12.18
CA ALA A 185 -3.68 -10.68 -12.65
C ALA A 185 -3.89 -12.13 -12.19
N SER A 186 -2.85 -12.96 -12.18
CA SER A 186 -2.87 -14.32 -11.63
C SER A 186 -3.17 -14.34 -10.13
N ALA A 187 -2.65 -13.38 -9.37
CA ALA A 187 -2.93 -13.24 -7.95
C ALA A 187 -4.38 -12.78 -7.68
N ILE A 188 -4.87 -11.77 -8.40
CA ILE A 188 -6.28 -11.32 -8.31
C ILE A 188 -7.24 -12.43 -8.77
N SER A 189 -6.90 -13.18 -9.81
CA SER A 189 -7.66 -14.33 -10.29
C SER A 189 -7.76 -15.43 -9.23
N LYS A 190 -6.66 -15.73 -8.53
CA LYS A 190 -6.67 -16.63 -7.35
C LYS A 190 -7.57 -16.10 -6.24
N ASP A 191 -7.47 -14.81 -5.89
CA ASP A 191 -8.32 -14.21 -4.86
C ASP A 191 -9.83 -14.28 -5.22
N TYR A 192 -10.21 -14.11 -6.49
CA TYR A 192 -11.61 -14.24 -6.94
C TYR A 192 -12.08 -15.69 -7.08
N ALA A 193 -11.17 -16.63 -7.39
CA ALA A 193 -11.47 -18.06 -7.53
C ALA A 193 -11.32 -18.85 -6.22
N ASN A 194 -10.87 -18.21 -5.13
CA ASN A 194 -10.70 -18.83 -3.82
C ASN A 194 -11.92 -18.53 -2.93
N PRO A 195 -12.57 -19.55 -2.33
CA PRO A 195 -13.81 -19.34 -1.58
C PRO A 195 -13.63 -18.46 -0.34
N ILE A 196 -12.47 -18.52 0.34
CA ILE A 196 -12.21 -17.80 1.60
C ILE A 196 -12.06 -16.29 1.37
N THR A 197 -11.34 -15.88 0.32
CA THR A 197 -11.26 -14.45 -0.04
C THR A 197 -12.55 -14.01 -0.71
N ARG A 198 -13.10 -14.79 -1.64
CA ARG A 198 -14.28 -14.39 -2.44
C ARG A 198 -15.54 -14.22 -1.60
N SER A 199 -15.75 -15.01 -0.54
CA SER A 199 -16.89 -14.85 0.38
C SER A 199 -16.86 -13.53 1.17
N CYS A 200 -15.67 -12.91 1.29
CA CYS A 200 -15.47 -11.67 2.04
C CYS A 200 -15.29 -10.45 1.13
N MET A 201 -15.30 -10.60 -0.20
CA MET A 201 -15.11 -9.48 -1.11
C MET A 201 -16.36 -8.62 -1.24
N GLN A 202 -16.15 -7.30 -1.20
CA GLN A 202 -17.15 -6.30 -1.50
C GLN A 202 -16.80 -5.60 -2.82
N ASP A 203 -17.48 -5.98 -3.91
CA ASP A 203 -17.20 -5.50 -5.28
C ASP A 203 -17.71 -4.06 -5.58
N PHE A 204 -18.45 -3.45 -4.65
CA PHE A 204 -19.07 -2.14 -4.81
C PHE A 204 -18.81 -1.24 -3.60
N PRO A 205 -18.63 0.08 -3.77
CA PRO A 205 -18.65 1.03 -2.67
C PRO A 205 -19.92 0.90 -1.80
N ILE A 206 -19.81 1.18 -0.50
CA ILE A 206 -20.95 1.24 0.42
C ILE A 206 -21.00 2.65 1.03
N ASP A 207 -22.08 3.37 0.78
CA ASP A 207 -22.36 4.66 1.40
C ASP A 207 -22.91 4.45 2.81
N CYS A 208 -22.00 4.45 3.78
CA CYS A 208 -22.29 4.26 5.19
C CYS A 208 -22.68 5.57 5.92
N ASN A 209 -23.13 6.60 5.18
CA ASN A 209 -23.69 7.85 5.73
C ASN A 209 -22.79 8.47 6.83
N GLY A 210 -21.52 8.69 6.52
CA GLY A 210 -20.53 9.29 7.44
C GLY A 210 -19.76 8.30 8.31
N SER A 211 -20.21 7.05 8.47
CA SER A 211 -19.46 5.99 9.18
C SER A 211 -18.46 5.29 8.25
N MET A 212 -17.28 4.91 8.76
CA MET A 212 -16.28 4.17 7.97
C MET A 212 -15.37 3.26 8.82
N SER A 213 -15.09 2.07 8.28
CA SER A 213 -14.14 1.08 8.83
C SER A 213 -13.38 0.29 7.75
N GLN A 214 -13.74 0.48 6.48
CA GLN A 214 -13.27 -0.29 5.32
C GLN A 214 -12.97 0.66 4.15
N VAL A 215 -12.06 0.30 3.25
CA VAL A 215 -11.69 1.15 2.08
C VAL A 215 -12.89 1.41 1.17
N HIS A 216 -13.80 0.44 1.03
CA HIS A 216 -15.03 0.59 0.25
C HIS A 216 -16.10 1.50 0.91
N HIS A 217 -15.85 2.05 2.11
CA HIS A 217 -16.68 3.11 2.72
C HIS A 217 -16.13 4.53 2.46
N ALA A 218 -14.94 4.67 1.87
CA ALA A 218 -14.20 5.93 1.84
C ALA A 218 -14.46 6.76 0.56
N SER A 219 -14.15 8.07 0.60
CA SER A 219 -14.52 9.00 -0.47
C SER A 219 -13.92 8.62 -1.82
N LYS A 220 -12.72 8.03 -1.87
CA LYS A 220 -12.13 7.59 -3.14
C LYS A 220 -13.05 6.66 -3.91
N MET A 221 -13.58 5.65 -3.22
CA MET A 221 -14.40 4.61 -3.82
C MET A 221 -15.80 5.10 -4.18
N LEU A 222 -16.38 5.99 -3.36
CA LEU A 222 -17.75 6.51 -3.55
C LEU A 222 -17.81 7.72 -4.50
N LEU A 223 -16.89 8.67 -4.34
CA LEU A 223 -17.00 10.05 -4.79
C LEU A 223 -15.87 10.51 -5.72
N ASP A 224 -14.62 10.12 -5.46
CA ASP A 224 -13.46 10.73 -6.13
C ASP A 224 -13.10 10.05 -7.46
N LEU A 225 -13.23 8.71 -7.58
CA LEU A 225 -12.88 7.97 -8.79
C LEU A 225 -13.75 8.36 -10.00
N PRO A 226 -13.17 8.67 -11.18
CA PRO A 226 -13.95 8.82 -12.41
C PRO A 226 -14.75 7.56 -12.73
N ALA A 227 -15.91 7.73 -13.39
CA ALA A 227 -16.91 6.67 -13.57
C ALA A 227 -16.37 5.36 -14.17
N GLU A 228 -15.41 5.47 -15.09
CA GLU A 228 -14.75 4.35 -15.77
C GLU A 228 -13.80 3.50 -14.90
N TYR A 229 -13.35 4.01 -13.74
CA TYR A 229 -12.50 3.28 -12.77
C TYR A 229 -13.28 2.78 -11.54
N GLY A 230 -14.52 3.24 -11.35
CA GLY A 230 -15.46 2.63 -10.41
C GLY A 230 -15.99 1.28 -10.94
N PRO A 231 -16.84 0.56 -10.19
CA PRO A 231 -17.44 -0.70 -10.66
C PRO A 231 -18.21 -0.46 -11.97
N PRO A 232 -17.76 -1.00 -13.12
CA PRO A 232 -18.25 -0.53 -14.41
C PRO A 232 -19.53 -1.24 -14.86
N SER A 233 -19.96 -2.30 -14.17
CA SER A 233 -21.15 -3.09 -14.55
C SER A 233 -21.91 -3.64 -13.35
N VAL A 234 -23.21 -3.88 -13.56
CA VAL A 234 -24.12 -4.56 -12.63
C VAL A 234 -24.95 -5.61 -13.38
N ARG A 235 -25.26 -6.72 -12.71
CA ARG A 235 -26.23 -7.71 -13.19
C ARG A 235 -27.53 -7.60 -12.40
N VAL A 236 -28.64 -7.42 -13.10
CA VAL A 236 -30.00 -7.33 -12.54
C VAL A 236 -30.90 -8.24 -13.37
N ASN A 237 -31.68 -9.12 -12.74
CA ASN A 237 -32.58 -10.06 -13.42
C ASN A 237 -31.88 -10.88 -14.54
N ASN A 238 -30.64 -11.30 -14.25
CA ASN A 238 -29.66 -11.93 -15.15
C ASN A 238 -29.07 -11.03 -16.26
N GLU A 239 -29.71 -9.92 -16.62
CA GLU A 239 -29.20 -8.96 -17.62
C GLU A 239 -28.08 -8.05 -17.13
N LEU A 240 -27.26 -7.56 -18.07
CA LEU A 240 -26.01 -6.85 -17.80
C LEU A 240 -26.07 -5.38 -18.24
N TYR A 241 -25.87 -4.48 -17.28
CA TYR A 241 -25.92 -3.02 -17.45
C TYR A 241 -24.55 -2.41 -17.12
N PHE A 242 -24.02 -1.52 -17.97
CA PHE A 242 -22.78 -0.80 -17.70
C PHE A 242 -23.03 0.63 -17.22
N VAL A 243 -22.01 1.25 -16.62
CA VAL A 243 -22.00 2.72 -16.44
C VAL A 243 -21.89 3.43 -17.80
N ASN A 244 -22.39 4.67 -17.85
CA ASN A 244 -22.42 5.54 -19.03
C ASN A 244 -23.23 4.99 -20.24
N GLU A 245 -24.05 3.95 -20.05
CA GLU A 245 -25.01 3.45 -21.05
C GLU A 245 -26.45 3.88 -20.74
N LEU A 246 -27.29 4.07 -21.75
CA LEU A 246 -28.71 4.37 -21.58
C LEU A 246 -29.47 3.11 -21.10
N VAL A 247 -30.21 3.23 -20.00
CA VAL A 247 -31.08 2.17 -19.46
C VAL A 247 -32.52 2.66 -19.36
N GLN A 248 -33.48 1.77 -19.55
CA GLN A 248 -34.89 2.05 -19.29
C GLN A 248 -35.29 1.44 -17.94
N LEU A 249 -36.00 2.23 -17.13
CA LEU A 249 -36.57 1.81 -15.87
C LEU A 249 -37.94 1.13 -16.10
N GLU A 250 -38.38 0.33 -15.13
CA GLU A 250 -39.70 -0.33 -15.10
C GLU A 250 -40.89 0.63 -15.36
N CYS A 251 -40.75 1.91 -15.02
CA CYS A 251 -41.74 2.97 -15.20
C CYS A 251 -41.70 3.61 -16.60
N GLY A 252 -40.92 3.06 -17.54
CA GLY A 252 -40.74 3.56 -18.90
C GLY A 252 -39.81 4.77 -19.04
N GLN A 253 -39.43 5.42 -17.92
CA GLN A 253 -38.44 6.50 -17.89
C GLN A 253 -37.03 5.98 -18.23
N TYR A 254 -36.15 6.86 -18.70
CA TYR A 254 -34.78 6.51 -19.07
C TYR A 254 -33.75 7.16 -18.15
N PHE A 255 -32.58 6.55 -18.04
CA PHE A 255 -31.53 6.92 -17.11
C PHE A 255 -30.16 6.54 -17.67
N ILE A 256 -29.09 7.23 -17.24
CA ILE A 256 -27.70 6.85 -17.53
C ILE A 256 -26.96 6.72 -16.19
N PRO A 257 -26.69 5.50 -15.69
CA PRO A 257 -25.97 5.29 -14.44
C PRO A 257 -24.50 5.70 -14.61
N GLN A 258 -24.00 6.53 -13.69
CA GLN A 258 -22.60 6.98 -13.64
C GLN A 258 -21.77 6.15 -12.64
N ARG A 259 -22.36 5.71 -11.52
CA ARG A 259 -21.71 4.89 -10.49
C ARG A 259 -22.69 3.93 -9.83
N TYR A 260 -22.22 2.74 -9.45
CA TYR A 260 -22.96 1.76 -8.65
C TYR A 260 -22.41 1.68 -7.22
N PHE A 261 -23.29 1.71 -6.22
CA PHE A 261 -22.96 1.68 -4.79
C PHE A 261 -24.09 1.06 -3.98
N ARG A 262 -23.80 0.60 -2.75
CA ARG A 262 -24.80 0.07 -1.81
C ARG A 262 -25.03 1.01 -0.63
N THR A 263 -26.13 0.83 0.07
CA THR A 263 -26.31 1.32 1.45
C THR A 263 -26.01 0.19 2.45
N PRO A 264 -25.83 0.51 3.76
CA PRO A 264 -26.10 -0.43 4.83
C PRO A 264 -27.52 -1.01 4.74
N GLY A 265 -27.71 -2.21 5.27
CA GLY A 265 -29.03 -2.76 5.58
C GLY A 265 -29.51 -2.33 6.98
N ASP A 266 -30.81 -2.46 7.21
CA ASP A 266 -31.55 -1.79 8.30
C ASP A 266 -31.12 -2.18 9.73
N SER A 267 -30.29 -3.23 9.89
CA SER A 267 -29.75 -3.65 11.19
C SER A 267 -28.51 -2.87 11.65
N ALA A 268 -27.97 -1.94 10.85
CA ALA A 268 -26.76 -1.19 11.18
C ALA A 268 -26.88 -0.20 12.36
N THR A 269 -28.10 0.03 12.86
CA THR A 269 -28.43 1.00 13.93
C THR A 269 -28.30 0.45 15.35
N SER A 270 -27.79 -0.78 15.53
CA SER A 270 -27.60 -1.41 16.84
C SER A 270 -26.48 -0.76 17.66
N LYS A 271 -26.84 0.10 18.62
CA LYS A 271 -25.91 0.76 19.57
C LYS A 271 -25.32 -0.22 20.59
N SER A 272 -24.27 -0.96 20.22
CA SER A 272 -23.45 -1.74 21.15
C SER A 272 -22.08 -2.03 20.54
N GLY A 273 -21.00 -1.86 21.33
CA GLY A 273 -19.60 -2.01 20.90
C GLY A 273 -19.12 -3.45 20.66
N ALA A 274 -19.92 -4.27 19.96
CA ALA A 274 -19.47 -5.55 19.44
C ALA A 274 -18.56 -5.35 18.23
N GLN A 275 -17.68 -6.32 17.94
CA GLN A 275 -16.87 -6.30 16.73
C GLN A 275 -17.77 -6.31 15.48
N CYS A 276 -17.40 -5.54 14.45
CA CYS A 276 -18.08 -5.64 13.16
C CYS A 276 -17.63 -6.93 12.45
N ASP A 277 -18.35 -8.02 12.72
CA ASP A 277 -18.30 -9.22 11.90
C ASP A 277 -18.57 -8.88 10.43
N SER A 278 -18.12 -9.75 9.52
CA SER A 278 -18.37 -9.67 8.07
C SER A 278 -19.84 -9.86 7.66
N ASN A 279 -20.77 -9.69 8.59
CA ASN A 279 -22.20 -9.97 8.50
C ASN A 279 -23.05 -8.68 8.55
N VAL A 280 -22.48 -7.52 8.20
CA VAL A 280 -23.29 -6.34 7.84
C VAL A 280 -24.19 -6.76 6.68
N LYS A 281 -25.51 -6.86 6.90
CA LYS A 281 -26.47 -7.11 5.84
C LYS A 281 -26.30 -6.01 4.78
N LEU A 282 -25.84 -6.41 3.60
CA LEU A 282 -25.68 -5.51 2.47
C LEU A 282 -27.05 -4.98 2.05
N GLY A 283 -27.22 -3.67 2.10
CA GLY A 283 -28.43 -3.00 1.64
C GLY A 283 -28.57 -3.03 0.12
N GLU A 284 -29.59 -2.33 -0.35
CA GLU A 284 -29.92 -2.25 -1.77
C GLU A 284 -28.75 -1.76 -2.61
N LEU A 285 -28.61 -2.31 -3.81
CA LEU A 285 -27.70 -1.78 -4.82
C LEU A 285 -28.40 -0.63 -5.57
N ARG A 286 -27.72 0.50 -5.64
CA ARG A 286 -28.23 1.76 -6.18
C ARG A 286 -27.26 2.30 -7.23
N ALA A 287 -27.80 3.12 -8.12
CA ALA A 287 -27.05 3.83 -9.15
C ALA A 287 -27.23 5.33 -8.99
N LEU A 288 -26.11 6.06 -8.90
CA LEU A 288 -26.07 7.51 -9.09
C LEU A 288 -25.88 7.78 -10.59
N GLY A 289 -26.64 8.68 -11.18
CA GLY A 289 -26.60 8.93 -12.62
C GLY A 289 -27.56 10.02 -13.08
N TRP A 290 -27.76 10.10 -14.39
CA TRP A 290 -28.49 11.19 -15.04
C TRP A 290 -29.87 10.72 -15.51
N PRO A 291 -30.97 11.39 -15.13
CA PRO A 291 -32.27 11.19 -15.74
C PRO A 291 -32.22 11.56 -17.22
N VAL A 292 -33.00 10.86 -18.04
CA VAL A 292 -33.12 11.14 -19.48
C VAL A 292 -34.59 11.21 -19.87
N SER A 293 -34.98 12.35 -20.45
CA SER A 293 -36.31 12.56 -21.01
C SER A 293 -36.31 12.30 -22.52
N GLN A 294 -37.49 12.12 -23.11
CA GLN A 294 -37.68 12.09 -24.57
C GLN A 294 -38.47 13.33 -25.00
N SER A 295 -37.99 14.03 -26.03
CA SER A 295 -38.69 15.16 -26.64
C SER A 295 -38.58 15.07 -28.16
N MET A 296 -39.71 15.16 -28.86
CA MET A 296 -39.83 14.96 -30.32
C MET A 296 -39.20 13.64 -30.84
N GLY A 297 -39.05 12.64 -29.97
CA GLY A 297 -38.44 11.33 -30.28
C GLY A 297 -36.92 11.25 -30.06
N SER A 298 -36.25 12.34 -29.69
CA SER A 298 -34.83 12.33 -29.28
C SER A 298 -34.67 12.31 -27.76
N PHE A 299 -33.58 11.72 -27.27
CA PHE A 299 -33.22 11.68 -25.86
C PHE A 299 -32.52 12.96 -25.39
N ILE A 300 -32.90 13.48 -24.22
CA ILE A 300 -32.30 14.66 -23.57
C ILE A 300 -31.87 14.30 -22.15
N VAL A 301 -30.56 14.33 -21.90
CA VAL A 301 -29.99 14.11 -20.57
C VAL A 301 -30.19 15.35 -19.71
N GLN A 302 -30.64 15.18 -18.46
CA GLN A 302 -30.91 16.27 -17.53
C GLN A 302 -29.65 16.67 -16.75
N GLU A 303 -29.60 17.91 -16.26
CA GLU A 303 -28.43 18.48 -15.56
C GLU A 303 -28.32 18.07 -14.08
N GLU A 304 -29.42 17.65 -13.45
CA GLU A 304 -29.41 17.15 -12.07
C GLU A 304 -29.23 15.63 -12.02
N ARG A 305 -28.29 15.16 -11.19
CA ARG A 305 -28.10 13.71 -10.94
C ARG A 305 -29.09 13.19 -9.92
N GLN A 306 -29.57 11.97 -10.14
CA GLN A 306 -30.49 11.27 -9.26
C GLN A 306 -29.96 9.89 -8.86
N ILE A 307 -30.46 9.38 -7.74
CA ILE A 307 -30.16 8.04 -7.22
C ILE A 307 -31.37 7.15 -7.47
N VAL A 308 -31.16 5.99 -8.10
CA VAL A 308 -32.21 4.98 -8.35
C VAL A 308 -31.78 3.61 -7.83
N GLN A 309 -32.71 2.78 -7.39
CA GLN A 309 -32.46 1.36 -7.10
C GLN A 309 -32.16 0.62 -8.41
N THR A 310 -31.08 -0.18 -8.48
CA THR A 310 -30.78 -0.94 -9.71
C THR A 310 -31.81 -2.02 -9.99
N ALA A 311 -32.57 -2.47 -8.97
CA ALA A 311 -33.69 -3.40 -9.13
C ALA A 311 -34.79 -2.90 -10.09
N ARG A 312 -34.89 -1.58 -10.30
CA ARG A 312 -35.85 -0.93 -11.21
C ARG A 312 -35.39 -0.91 -12.67
N PHE A 313 -34.19 -1.42 -12.98
CA PHE A 313 -33.68 -1.51 -14.35
C PHE A 313 -34.45 -2.60 -15.13
N TYR A 314 -34.95 -2.24 -16.31
CA TYR A 314 -35.83 -3.10 -17.11
C TYR A 314 -35.24 -3.47 -18.48
N ARG A 315 -34.77 -2.48 -19.26
CA ARG A 315 -34.12 -2.72 -20.56
C ARG A 315 -32.73 -2.08 -20.62
N SER A 316 -31.80 -2.84 -21.16
CA SER A 316 -30.40 -2.47 -21.38
C SER A 316 -30.22 -1.68 -22.68
N PHE A 317 -29.08 -0.99 -22.82
CA PHE A 317 -28.78 -0.20 -24.02
C PHE A 317 -28.91 -0.99 -25.34
N PRO A 318 -28.41 -2.24 -25.48
CA PRO A 318 -28.61 -3.02 -26.70
C PRO A 318 -30.08 -3.27 -27.07
N GLU A 319 -30.96 -3.45 -26.09
CA GLU A 319 -32.40 -3.68 -26.32
C GLU A 319 -33.15 -2.40 -26.71
N ILE A 320 -32.68 -1.23 -26.24
CA ILE A 320 -33.17 0.09 -26.66
C ILE A 320 -32.66 0.40 -28.07
N GLN A 321 -31.36 0.21 -28.31
CA GLN A 321 -30.71 0.46 -29.60
C GLN A 321 -31.26 -0.43 -30.73
N ALA A 322 -31.63 -1.68 -30.43
CA ALA A 322 -32.28 -2.57 -31.40
C ALA A 322 -33.68 -2.10 -31.85
N ASN A 323 -34.37 -1.28 -31.03
CA ASN A 323 -35.65 -0.70 -31.41
C ASN A 323 -35.45 0.59 -32.21
N VAL A 324 -35.35 0.45 -33.54
CA VAL A 324 -35.16 1.56 -34.49
C VAL A 324 -36.23 2.65 -34.37
N LYS A 325 -37.44 2.34 -33.87
CA LYS A 325 -38.50 3.34 -33.65
C LYS A 325 -38.32 4.17 -32.38
N GLU A 326 -37.50 3.72 -31.45
CA GLU A 326 -37.26 4.30 -30.12
C GLU A 326 -35.90 5.00 -30.05
N PHE A 327 -34.87 4.42 -30.66
CA PHE A 327 -33.52 4.99 -30.71
C PHE A 327 -33.17 5.68 -32.05
N GLY A 328 -34.04 5.63 -33.06
CA GLY A 328 -33.75 6.11 -34.42
C GLY A 328 -33.40 7.59 -34.59
N LEU A 329 -33.72 8.44 -33.60
CA LEU A 329 -33.34 9.87 -33.56
C LEU A 329 -32.23 10.17 -32.53
N GLY A 330 -31.70 9.15 -31.84
CA GLY A 330 -30.61 9.25 -30.88
C GLY A 330 -30.79 10.32 -29.80
N PHE A 331 -29.67 10.85 -29.30
CA PHE A 331 -29.65 12.01 -28.42
C PHE A 331 -29.82 13.32 -29.19
N ALA A 332 -30.55 14.27 -28.60
CA ALA A 332 -30.67 15.64 -29.12
C ALA A 332 -29.31 16.36 -29.14
N ALA A 333 -29.18 17.45 -29.90
CA ALA A 333 -27.91 18.14 -30.11
C ALA A 333 -27.16 18.51 -28.82
N CYS A 334 -27.87 18.99 -27.79
CA CYS A 334 -27.33 19.31 -26.46
C CYS A 334 -26.84 18.09 -25.64
N SER A 335 -27.22 16.87 -26.02
CA SER A 335 -26.81 15.61 -25.40
C SER A 335 -26.01 14.71 -26.37
N SER A 336 -25.64 15.22 -27.54
CA SER A 336 -25.05 14.45 -28.66
C SER A 336 -23.78 13.67 -28.29
N THR A 337 -22.96 14.21 -27.38
CA THR A 337 -21.72 13.62 -26.85
C THR A 337 -21.91 12.32 -26.05
N TRP A 338 -23.15 11.92 -25.75
CA TRP A 338 -23.45 10.62 -25.17
C TRP A 338 -23.49 9.48 -26.19
N ASN A 339 -23.74 9.76 -27.49
CA ASN A 339 -23.65 8.73 -28.54
C ASN A 339 -22.24 8.12 -28.63
N GLU A 340 -21.21 8.92 -28.44
CA GLU A 340 -19.80 8.50 -28.53
C GLU A 340 -19.34 7.66 -27.33
N LYS A 341 -20.14 7.61 -26.26
CA LYS A 341 -19.84 6.91 -25.00
C LYS A 341 -20.57 5.55 -24.88
N MET A 342 -21.40 5.20 -25.86
CA MET A 342 -22.26 4.02 -25.84
C MET A 342 -22.08 3.18 -27.13
N PRO A 343 -21.99 1.84 -27.05
CA PRO A 343 -21.95 1.01 -25.85
C PRO A 343 -20.62 1.15 -25.08
N HIS A 344 -20.62 0.75 -23.82
CA HIS A 344 -19.44 0.86 -22.96
C HIS A 344 -18.27 0.01 -23.52
N PRO A 345 -17.02 0.52 -23.60
CA PRO A 345 -15.91 -0.19 -24.27
C PRO A 345 -15.59 -1.59 -23.72
N PHE A 346 -15.94 -1.87 -22.46
CA PHE A 346 -15.78 -3.21 -21.89
C PHE A 346 -16.90 -4.21 -22.26
N ARG A 347 -18.07 -3.78 -22.76
CA ARG A 347 -19.19 -4.67 -23.10
C ARG A 347 -18.80 -5.73 -24.14
N SER A 348 -18.04 -5.33 -25.16
CA SER A 348 -17.49 -6.23 -26.19
C SER A 348 -16.43 -7.18 -25.63
N LYS A 349 -15.45 -6.68 -24.86
CA LYS A 349 -14.39 -7.47 -24.22
C LYS A 349 -14.95 -8.48 -23.21
N ALA A 350 -15.99 -8.12 -22.47
CA ALA A 350 -16.60 -8.94 -21.44
C ALA A 350 -17.41 -10.12 -22.01
N ASN A 351 -18.02 -9.93 -23.19
CA ASN A 351 -18.84 -10.94 -23.88
C ASN A 351 -19.89 -11.58 -22.93
N GLY A 352 -20.77 -10.75 -22.37
CA GLY A 352 -21.83 -11.15 -21.44
C GLY A 352 -21.38 -11.46 -20.00
N ARG A 353 -20.08 -11.39 -19.68
CA ARG A 353 -19.57 -11.56 -18.31
C ARG A 353 -19.66 -10.25 -17.50
N MET A 354 -19.69 -10.37 -16.18
CA MET A 354 -19.48 -9.24 -15.28
C MET A 354 -18.08 -8.67 -15.45
N VAL A 355 -17.95 -7.34 -15.30
CA VAL A 355 -16.67 -6.64 -15.18
C VAL A 355 -16.63 -5.94 -13.82
N TYR A 356 -15.57 -6.21 -13.06
CA TYR A 356 -15.37 -5.72 -11.70
C TYR A 356 -14.24 -4.69 -11.66
N ALA A 357 -14.35 -3.71 -10.76
CA ALA A 357 -13.21 -2.88 -10.35
C ALA A 357 -12.53 -3.54 -9.14
N VAL A 358 -11.20 -3.60 -9.15
CA VAL A 358 -10.38 -4.21 -8.09
C VAL A 358 -9.30 -3.21 -7.71
N PRO A 359 -9.48 -2.41 -6.64
CA PRO A 359 -8.45 -1.51 -6.16
C PRO A 359 -7.35 -2.32 -5.49
N ILE A 360 -6.10 -1.93 -5.71
CA ILE A 360 -4.91 -2.63 -5.20
C ILE A 360 -4.20 -1.70 -4.23
N MET A 361 -3.88 -2.20 -3.05
CA MET A 361 -2.94 -1.55 -2.14
C MET A 361 -1.55 -2.09 -2.45
N ILE A 362 -0.66 -1.25 -2.98
CA ILE A 362 0.74 -1.61 -3.22
C ILE A 362 1.58 -1.14 -2.02
N PHE A 363 2.61 -1.92 -1.68
CA PHE A 363 3.64 -1.53 -0.72
C PHE A 363 5.02 -1.95 -1.23
N MET A 364 6.02 -1.12 -0.92
CA MET A 364 7.42 -1.37 -1.27
C MET A 364 8.33 -0.95 -0.12
N ASP A 365 9.35 -1.77 0.14
CA ASP A 365 10.24 -1.64 1.29
C ASP A 365 11.71 -1.91 0.91
N ASP A 366 12.63 -1.56 1.80
CA ASP A 366 14.04 -1.92 1.70
C ASP A 366 14.46 -2.87 2.85
N VAL A 367 14.66 -4.13 2.48
CA VAL A 367 14.75 -5.28 3.39
C VAL A 367 16.09 -5.99 3.25
N SER A 368 16.68 -6.41 4.36
CA SER A 368 17.76 -7.40 4.32
C SER A 368 17.21 -8.78 4.02
N GLY A 369 17.89 -9.52 3.14
CA GLY A 369 17.72 -10.97 2.94
C GLY A 369 18.52 -11.83 3.94
N ASN A 370 19.13 -11.21 4.95
CA ASN A 370 19.73 -11.87 6.12
C ASN A 370 18.98 -11.45 7.41
N ILE A 371 19.45 -11.94 8.56
CA ILE A 371 18.92 -11.56 9.88
C ILE A 371 19.39 -10.14 10.27
N SER A 372 20.67 -9.83 10.08
CA SER A 372 21.21 -8.47 10.27
C SER A 372 21.01 -7.61 9.01
N LYS A 373 20.89 -6.28 9.19
CA LYS A 373 20.53 -5.34 8.12
C LYS A 373 21.65 -5.06 7.10
N GLN A 374 22.89 -5.15 7.54
CA GLN A 374 24.06 -4.57 6.88
C GLN A 374 24.51 -5.30 5.60
N TRP A 375 24.04 -6.54 5.37
CA TRP A 375 24.48 -7.40 4.27
C TRP A 375 23.27 -8.03 3.54
N ASN A 376 23.29 -8.05 2.20
CA ASN A 376 22.24 -8.60 1.32
C ASN A 376 20.92 -7.79 1.27
N LYS A 377 21.03 -6.46 1.12
CA LYS A 377 19.89 -5.56 0.87
C LYS A 377 19.12 -5.95 -0.39
N HIS A 378 17.80 -5.90 -0.31
CA HIS A 378 16.83 -6.08 -1.38
C HIS A 378 15.80 -4.95 -1.33
N HIS A 379 15.26 -4.60 -2.50
CA HIS A 379 13.95 -3.96 -2.58
C HIS A 379 12.89 -5.02 -2.84
N VAL A 380 11.73 -4.90 -2.18
CA VAL A 380 10.62 -5.85 -2.26
C VAL A 380 9.31 -5.11 -2.51
N VAL A 381 8.43 -5.71 -3.30
CA VAL A 381 7.09 -5.19 -3.62
C VAL A 381 6.04 -6.24 -3.23
N TYR A 382 5.08 -5.84 -2.40
CA TYR A 382 3.90 -6.62 -2.05
C TYR A 382 2.63 -5.89 -2.49
N MET A 383 1.51 -6.62 -2.52
CA MET A 383 0.19 -6.01 -2.68
C MET A 383 -0.90 -6.71 -1.86
N SER A 384 -2.05 -6.05 -1.73
CA SER A 384 -3.30 -6.61 -1.22
C SER A 384 -4.51 -6.08 -2.02
N ASN A 385 -5.49 -6.94 -2.28
CA ASN A 385 -6.74 -6.60 -2.96
C ASN A 385 -7.71 -5.89 -1.98
N ALA A 386 -8.04 -4.62 -2.27
CA ALA A 386 -8.80 -3.73 -1.39
C ALA A 386 -10.32 -3.99 -1.35
N ASN A 387 -10.84 -4.89 -2.20
CA ASN A 387 -12.22 -5.36 -2.06
C ASN A 387 -12.38 -6.27 -0.82
N MET A 388 -11.29 -6.73 -0.21
CA MET A 388 -11.32 -7.43 1.08
C MET A 388 -11.40 -6.46 2.27
N PRO A 389 -12.11 -6.83 3.37
CA PRO A 389 -12.18 -6.02 4.58
C PRO A 389 -10.87 -6.06 5.38
N ARG A 390 -10.66 -5.07 6.26
CA ARG A 390 -9.51 -4.89 7.15
C ARG A 390 -9.14 -6.17 7.90
N GLU A 391 -10.14 -6.89 8.40
CA GLU A 391 -10.04 -8.13 9.15
C GLU A 391 -9.48 -9.30 8.32
N MET A 392 -9.52 -9.18 6.98
CA MET A 392 -8.83 -10.06 6.04
C MET A 392 -7.47 -9.47 5.61
N LEU A 393 -7.41 -8.17 5.32
CA LEU A 393 -6.16 -7.47 4.96
C LEU A 393 -5.06 -7.60 6.03
N GLU A 394 -5.42 -7.66 7.32
CA GLU A 394 -4.51 -7.90 8.45
C GLU A 394 -3.97 -9.36 8.55
N LYS A 395 -4.36 -10.26 7.63
CA LYS A 395 -3.89 -11.66 7.57
C LYS A 395 -2.83 -11.84 6.50
N GLU A 396 -1.77 -12.58 6.84
CA GLU A 396 -0.71 -13.03 5.90
C GLU A 396 -1.27 -13.61 4.59
N PHE A 397 -2.38 -14.36 4.68
CA PHE A 397 -3.06 -14.99 3.54
C PHE A 397 -3.51 -14.00 2.44
N CYS A 398 -3.66 -12.71 2.77
CA CYS A 398 -4.14 -11.63 1.90
C CYS A 398 -3.02 -10.67 1.44
N VAL A 399 -1.77 -10.96 1.80
CA VAL A 399 -0.57 -10.29 1.28
C VAL A 399 -0.01 -11.14 0.14
N ARG A 400 0.08 -10.57 -1.07
CA ARG A 400 0.65 -11.22 -2.26
C ARG A 400 2.04 -10.65 -2.53
N PHE A 401 3.01 -11.53 -2.78
CA PHE A 401 4.35 -11.13 -3.21
C PHE A 401 4.32 -10.82 -4.72
N VAL A 402 4.79 -9.63 -5.11
CA VAL A 402 4.88 -9.21 -6.52
C VAL A 402 6.29 -9.39 -7.05
N SER A 403 7.30 -8.74 -6.45
CA SER A 403 8.69 -8.84 -6.92
C SER A 403 9.69 -8.54 -5.82
N SER A 404 10.95 -8.94 -6.03
CA SER A 404 12.09 -8.46 -5.24
C SER A 404 13.36 -8.48 -6.08
N SER A 405 14.32 -7.62 -5.75
CA SER A 405 15.67 -7.68 -6.32
C SER A 405 16.71 -7.05 -5.38
N PRO A 406 17.94 -7.58 -5.30
CA PRO A 406 19.08 -6.89 -4.72
C PRO A 406 19.73 -5.90 -5.70
N ASN A 407 19.46 -6.03 -7.00
CA ASN A 407 20.16 -5.31 -8.07
C ASN A 407 19.30 -4.25 -8.77
N ALA A 408 17.98 -4.45 -8.82
CA ALA A 408 17.06 -3.50 -9.42
C ALA A 408 16.67 -2.42 -8.39
N THR A 409 16.69 -1.17 -8.83
CA THR A 409 16.26 -0.02 -8.05
C THR A 409 14.75 -0.08 -7.72
N PRO A 410 14.28 0.67 -6.70
CA PRO A 410 12.85 0.80 -6.41
C PRO A 410 12.02 1.19 -7.63
N MET A 411 12.57 2.04 -8.52
CA MET A 411 11.85 2.46 -9.72
C MET A 411 11.93 1.45 -10.86
N GLU A 412 12.97 0.64 -11.03
CA GLU A 412 12.91 -0.46 -12.02
C GLU A 412 11.86 -1.51 -11.61
N LEU A 413 11.77 -1.84 -10.33
CA LEU A 413 10.71 -2.71 -9.81
C LEU A 413 9.33 -2.08 -9.99
N MET A 414 9.19 -0.79 -9.69
CA MET A 414 7.94 -0.07 -9.95
C MET A 414 7.66 0.11 -11.44
N GLU A 415 8.63 0.17 -12.36
CA GLU A 415 8.39 0.28 -13.80
C GLU A 415 7.74 -0.98 -14.35
N ALA A 416 8.28 -2.14 -14.00
CA ALA A 416 7.68 -3.43 -14.34
C ALA A 416 6.33 -3.63 -13.67
N MET A 417 6.17 -3.15 -12.42
CA MET A 417 4.86 -3.11 -11.79
C MET A 417 3.92 -2.13 -12.50
N ARG A 418 4.43 -1.06 -13.11
CA ARG A 418 3.68 0.07 -13.70
C ARG A 418 3.37 -0.04 -15.19
N GLU A 419 3.88 -1.05 -15.88
CA GLU A 419 3.09 -1.59 -16.99
C GLU A 419 1.69 -2.03 -16.49
N SER A 420 1.52 -2.16 -15.15
CA SER A 420 0.29 -1.90 -14.40
C SER A 420 0.37 -0.69 -13.40
N ILE A 421 0.35 0.58 -13.90
CA ILE A 421 -0.33 1.80 -13.33
C ILE A 421 0.58 2.87 -12.52
N ARG A 422 0.51 4.24 -12.80
CA ARG A 422 1.24 5.49 -12.26
C ARG A 422 0.39 6.76 -11.86
N THR A 423 0.82 7.72 -11.00
CA THR A 423 0.52 9.21 -11.15
C THR A 423 1.15 10.20 -10.12
N CYS A 424 1.64 11.39 -10.52
CA CYS A 424 1.76 12.66 -9.71
C CYS A 424 2.72 12.70 -8.32
N LYS A 425 3.63 14.85 -6.76
CA LYS A 425 4.76 15.26 -5.81
C LYS A 425 4.20 16.16 -4.70
N VAL A 426 4.89 16.19 -3.55
CA VAL A 426 5.02 17.36 -2.66
C VAL A 426 6.52 17.65 -2.43
N GLY A 427 6.97 18.92 -2.44
CA GLY A 427 8.39 19.24 -2.21
C GLY A 427 8.83 20.69 -2.53
N GLY A 428 9.97 21.10 -1.94
CA GLY A 428 10.61 22.44 -2.04
C GLY A 428 11.85 22.60 -1.11
N THR A 429 12.58 23.73 -1.17
CA THR A 429 13.90 23.94 -0.51
C THR A 429 13.87 23.96 1.03
N ARG A 430 15.03 24.21 1.65
CA ARG A 430 15.19 24.51 3.07
C ARG A 430 14.96 26.01 3.35
N GLU A 431 15.56 26.90 2.57
CA GLU A 431 15.42 28.36 2.73
C GLU A 431 13.96 28.80 2.59
N SER A 432 13.22 28.21 1.65
CA SER A 432 11.79 28.47 1.43
C SER A 432 10.87 27.88 2.52
N LYS A 433 11.41 27.14 3.49
CA LYS A 433 10.71 26.65 4.69
C LYS A 433 11.11 27.40 5.95
N MET A 434 11.92 28.46 5.80
CA MET A 434 12.46 29.29 6.88
C MET A 434 12.08 30.78 6.70
N THR A 435 11.18 31.09 5.77
CA THR A 435 10.45 32.36 5.67
C THR A 435 9.07 32.21 6.31
N ASP A 436 8.42 33.30 6.71
CA ASP A 436 7.15 33.24 7.46
C ASP A 436 6.05 32.50 6.69
N MET A 437 5.73 32.93 5.45
CA MET A 437 4.81 32.22 4.55
C MET A 437 5.24 30.77 4.28
N GLY A 438 6.55 30.52 4.25
CA GLY A 438 7.13 29.20 3.98
C GLY A 438 6.95 28.24 5.15
N PHE A 439 7.08 28.74 6.38
CA PHE A 439 6.85 28.02 7.62
C PHE A 439 5.35 27.81 7.87
N GLU A 440 4.53 28.86 7.69
CA GLU A 440 3.06 28.81 7.73
C GLU A 440 2.49 27.75 6.76
N SER A 441 3.05 27.65 5.54
CA SER A 441 2.64 26.64 4.56
C SER A 441 2.82 25.18 5.03
N LEU A 442 3.62 24.92 6.08
CA LEU A 442 3.79 23.59 6.68
C LEU A 442 2.62 23.18 7.58
N PHE A 443 1.71 24.10 7.93
CA PHE A 443 0.55 23.84 8.78
C PHE A 443 -0.75 23.61 7.98
N HIS A 444 -0.69 23.71 6.65
CA HIS A 444 -1.86 23.66 5.77
C HIS A 444 -1.69 22.66 4.62
N CYS A 445 -2.82 22.21 4.05
CA CYS A 445 -2.84 21.33 2.89
C CYS A 445 -2.67 22.18 1.61
N GLY A 446 -1.52 22.04 0.94
CA GLY A 446 -1.19 22.82 -0.26
C GLY A 446 -1.91 22.36 -1.54
N GLU A 447 -1.75 23.13 -2.61
CA GLU A 447 -2.33 22.82 -3.93
C GLU A 447 -1.81 21.51 -4.54
N LEU A 448 -2.70 20.79 -5.22
CA LEU A 448 -2.40 19.52 -5.89
C LEU A 448 -1.59 19.77 -7.17
N ARG A 449 -0.29 19.41 -7.13
CA ARG A 449 0.59 19.40 -8.31
C ARG A 449 0.17 18.29 -9.27
N LYS A 450 0.20 18.50 -10.58
CA LYS A 450 -0.35 17.56 -11.57
C LYS A 450 0.69 16.55 -12.09
N PRO A 451 0.27 15.43 -12.72
CA PRO A 451 1.19 14.50 -13.41
C PRO A 451 2.02 15.14 -14.55
N GLU A 452 1.57 16.28 -15.10
CA GLU A 452 2.17 16.96 -16.25
C GLU A 452 3.29 17.96 -15.84
N ASP A 453 3.03 18.88 -14.89
CA ASP A 453 4.06 19.78 -14.33
C ASP A 453 5.17 18.99 -13.62
N THR A 454 4.76 17.97 -12.87
CA THR A 454 4.98 16.59 -13.33
C THR A 454 6.24 16.26 -14.14
N CYS A 455 6.01 15.60 -15.27
CA CYS A 455 7.00 15.29 -16.29
C CYS A 455 7.88 16.48 -16.67
N ALA A 456 7.29 17.66 -16.87
CA ALA A 456 7.98 18.86 -17.35
C ALA A 456 9.20 19.23 -16.49
N GLU A 457 9.10 19.13 -15.16
CA GLU A 457 10.22 19.41 -14.26
C GLU A 457 11.33 18.35 -14.34
N VAL A 458 11.01 17.07 -14.58
CA VAL A 458 12.01 16.00 -14.75
C VAL A 458 12.72 16.13 -16.10
N VAL A 459 11.98 16.47 -17.15
CA VAL A 459 12.51 16.78 -18.48
C VAL A 459 13.44 18.01 -18.42
N SER A 460 13.04 19.06 -17.71
CA SER A 460 13.87 20.25 -17.49
C SER A 460 15.17 19.92 -16.72
N GLN A 461 15.15 18.97 -15.78
CA GLN A 461 16.37 18.50 -15.11
C GLN A 461 17.32 17.75 -16.04
N LEU A 462 16.82 16.91 -16.96
CA LEU A 462 17.65 16.28 -18.00
C LEU A 462 18.30 17.32 -18.92
N GLU A 463 17.56 18.35 -19.32
CA GLU A 463 18.06 19.46 -20.14
C GLU A 463 19.12 20.30 -19.40
N LEU A 464 18.94 20.56 -18.10
CA LEU A 464 19.97 21.17 -17.26
C LEU A 464 21.22 20.27 -17.08
N GLY A 465 21.08 18.95 -17.28
CA GLY A 465 22.17 17.97 -17.23
C GLY A 465 23.18 18.07 -18.38
N VAL A 466 22.75 18.63 -19.52
CA VAL A 466 23.56 18.86 -20.73
C VAL A 466 24.47 20.09 -20.59
N LEU A 467 24.00 21.12 -19.87
CA LEU A 467 24.58 22.46 -19.88
C LEU A 467 25.85 22.63 -19.00
N PRO A 468 26.69 23.66 -19.27
CA PRO A 468 27.81 24.01 -18.40
C PRO A 468 27.36 24.23 -16.95
N GLY A 469 28.09 23.64 -16.00
CA GLY A 469 27.75 23.68 -14.57
C GLY A 469 26.61 22.75 -14.15
N ALA A 470 26.18 21.81 -15.01
CA ALA A 470 25.10 20.84 -14.78
C ALA A 470 24.99 20.32 -13.33
N GLN A 471 26.09 19.84 -12.74
CA GLN A 471 26.08 19.28 -11.38
C GLN A 471 25.50 20.25 -10.32
N SER A 472 25.82 21.55 -10.41
CA SER A 472 25.30 22.56 -9.47
C SER A 472 23.91 23.07 -9.87
N LYS A 473 23.61 23.16 -11.17
CA LYS A 473 22.30 23.54 -11.70
C LYS A 473 21.22 22.50 -11.37
N VAL A 474 21.47 21.24 -11.70
CA VAL A 474 20.58 20.11 -11.40
C VAL A 474 20.40 19.96 -9.90
N LYS A 475 21.49 20.00 -9.09
CA LYS A 475 21.38 19.95 -7.62
C LYS A 475 20.47 21.06 -7.08
N LYS A 476 20.73 22.33 -7.45
CA LYS A 476 19.90 23.47 -7.04
C LYS A 476 18.45 23.35 -7.53
N ARG A 477 18.20 22.74 -8.70
CA ARG A 477 16.84 22.55 -9.25
C ARG A 477 16.06 21.44 -8.55
N VAL A 478 16.71 20.33 -8.21
CA VAL A 478 16.17 19.26 -7.35
C VAL A 478 15.84 19.82 -5.96
N GLU A 479 16.75 20.60 -5.38
CA GLU A 479 16.54 21.30 -4.11
C GLU A 479 15.38 22.31 -4.21
N ALA A 480 15.33 23.11 -5.28
CA ALA A 480 14.29 24.12 -5.54
C ALA A 480 12.87 23.54 -5.52
N THR A 481 12.65 22.45 -6.24
CA THR A 481 11.32 21.93 -6.55
C THR A 481 10.92 20.72 -5.70
N GLY A 482 11.87 20.16 -4.95
CA GLY A 482 11.78 18.87 -4.27
C GLY A 482 11.64 17.67 -5.22
N VAL A 483 11.85 17.87 -6.52
CA VAL A 483 11.68 16.83 -7.53
C VAL A 483 13.00 16.10 -7.73
N SER A 484 13.03 14.83 -7.34
CA SER A 484 14.10 13.90 -7.71
C SER A 484 13.48 12.60 -8.20
N ASP A 485 13.87 12.19 -9.40
CA ASP A 485 13.53 10.90 -9.99
C ASP A 485 14.79 10.02 -9.96
N SER A 486 14.67 8.78 -9.46
CA SER A 486 15.79 7.83 -9.39
C SER A 486 16.07 7.10 -10.70
N THR A 487 15.12 7.06 -11.64
CA THR A 487 15.27 6.51 -13.00
C THR A 487 16.20 7.40 -13.82
N THR A 488 15.88 8.69 -13.93
CA THR A 488 16.75 9.68 -14.59
C THR A 488 18.03 10.02 -13.80
N LYS A 489 18.15 9.64 -12.51
CA LYS A 489 19.32 9.97 -11.68
C LYS A 489 20.65 9.41 -12.20
N GLU A 490 20.66 8.17 -12.70
CA GLU A 490 21.87 7.59 -13.29
C GLU A 490 22.17 8.17 -14.68
N ILE A 491 21.14 8.57 -15.44
CA ILE A 491 21.29 9.35 -16.69
C ILE A 491 21.92 10.72 -16.41
N LEU A 492 21.41 11.45 -15.42
CA LEU A 492 21.94 12.76 -14.98
C LEU A 492 23.39 12.63 -14.49
N LYS A 493 23.71 11.57 -13.75
CA LYS A 493 25.06 11.25 -13.29
C LYS A 493 25.99 10.90 -14.47
N PHE A 494 25.51 10.15 -15.47
CA PHE A 494 26.24 9.91 -16.71
C PHE A 494 26.49 11.22 -17.46
N LEU A 495 25.46 12.03 -17.75
CA LEU A 495 25.58 13.31 -18.46
C LEU A 495 26.53 14.28 -17.75
N VAL A 496 26.44 14.39 -16.42
CA VAL A 496 27.39 15.19 -15.62
C VAL A 496 28.81 14.64 -15.73
N THR A 497 29.01 13.33 -15.66
CA THR A 497 30.35 12.71 -15.70
C THR A 497 30.98 12.78 -17.10
N SER A 498 30.19 12.53 -18.16
CA SER A 498 30.62 12.67 -19.56
C SER A 498 30.87 14.15 -19.89
N GLY A 499 29.99 15.05 -19.43
CA GLY A 499 30.17 16.49 -19.57
C GLY A 499 31.32 17.07 -18.73
N GLN A 500 31.75 16.40 -17.67
CA GLN A 500 33.02 16.72 -16.99
C GLN A 500 34.20 16.24 -17.83
N LYS A 501 34.24 14.96 -18.24
CA LYS A 501 35.31 14.39 -19.08
C LYS A 501 35.52 15.15 -20.40
N LEU A 502 34.45 15.52 -21.09
CA LEU A 502 34.50 16.32 -22.34
C LEU A 502 35.07 17.73 -22.13
N ARG A 503 35.04 18.26 -20.90
CA ARG A 503 35.63 19.57 -20.51
C ARG A 503 37.01 19.42 -19.85
N GLU A 504 37.33 18.25 -19.29
CA GLU A 504 38.62 17.93 -18.64
C GLU A 504 39.69 17.37 -19.60
N LEU A 505 39.30 16.89 -20.79
CA LEU A 505 40.20 16.22 -21.73
C LEU A 505 41.24 17.12 -22.45
N ASP A 506 41.20 18.44 -22.27
CA ASP A 506 42.10 19.39 -22.96
C ASP A 506 43.38 19.72 -22.17
N GLY A 507 44.10 18.65 -21.78
CA GLY A 507 45.41 18.78 -21.14
C GLY A 507 46.54 19.15 -22.12
N ASP A 508 46.43 18.77 -23.40
CA ASP A 508 47.39 19.17 -24.43
C ASP A 508 46.81 19.15 -25.87
N LYS A 509 46.21 20.28 -26.28
CA LYS A 509 46.07 20.78 -27.66
C LYS A 509 45.38 19.84 -28.69
N ARG A 510 44.06 20.05 -28.88
CA ARG A 510 43.52 20.57 -30.17
C ARG A 510 41.99 20.77 -30.14
N ARG A 511 41.58 22.03 -30.36
CA ARG A 511 40.20 22.56 -30.31
C ARG A 511 39.53 22.41 -28.95
N ASN A 512 39.30 23.55 -28.29
CA ASN A 512 38.13 23.72 -27.44
C ASN A 512 36.89 23.32 -28.26
N MET A 513 36.17 22.28 -27.85
CA MET A 513 34.77 22.14 -28.24
C MET A 513 34.00 23.33 -27.66
N SER A 514 33.09 23.95 -28.42
CA SER A 514 32.22 24.98 -27.82
C SER A 514 31.27 24.33 -26.81
N GLU A 515 30.72 25.11 -25.88
CA GLU A 515 29.68 24.59 -24.98
C GLU A 515 28.45 24.10 -25.77
N ASP A 516 28.19 24.65 -26.95
CA ASP A 516 27.16 24.15 -27.88
C ASP A 516 27.55 22.80 -28.51
N GLU A 517 28.82 22.59 -28.86
CA GLU A 517 29.32 21.33 -29.41
C GLU A 517 29.37 20.22 -28.34
N VAL A 518 29.67 20.57 -27.08
CA VAL A 518 29.54 19.68 -25.92
C VAL A 518 28.06 19.38 -25.63
N ALA A 519 27.19 20.39 -25.69
CA ALA A 519 25.76 20.22 -25.48
C ALA A 519 25.13 19.32 -26.54
N LEU A 520 25.36 19.59 -27.83
CA LEU A 520 24.86 18.77 -28.95
C LEU A 520 25.34 17.31 -28.85
N ARG A 521 26.57 17.10 -28.35
CA ARG A 521 27.12 15.76 -28.13
C ARG A 521 26.47 15.04 -26.96
N LEU A 522 26.22 15.73 -25.84
CA LEU A 522 25.49 15.19 -24.69
C LEU A 522 24.00 14.97 -24.99
N GLU A 523 23.37 15.80 -25.82
CA GLU A 523 22.03 15.56 -26.36
C GLU A 523 22.02 14.32 -27.25
N LYS A 524 23.03 14.13 -28.10
CA LYS A 524 23.14 12.90 -28.89
C LYS A 524 23.37 11.68 -28.00
N GLU A 525 24.29 11.74 -27.04
CA GLU A 525 24.52 10.64 -26.09
C GLU A 525 23.24 10.33 -25.27
N LEU A 526 22.42 11.33 -24.94
CA LEU A 526 21.10 11.15 -24.35
C LEU A 526 20.12 10.47 -25.33
N GLN A 527 20.03 10.89 -26.59
CA GLN A 527 19.16 10.26 -27.59
C GLN A 527 19.55 8.82 -27.92
N ASP A 528 20.86 8.55 -28.04
CA ASP A 528 21.42 7.21 -28.23
C ASP A 528 21.12 6.32 -27.00
N TRP A 529 21.12 6.87 -25.77
CA TRP A 529 20.75 6.15 -24.53
C TRP A 529 19.23 5.92 -24.40
N LEU A 530 18.41 6.89 -24.83
CA LEU A 530 16.94 6.78 -24.90
C LEU A 530 16.46 5.78 -25.98
N GLY A 531 17.35 5.32 -26.87
CA GLY A 531 17.01 4.36 -27.93
C GLY A 531 16.00 4.90 -28.96
N GLY A 532 15.79 6.22 -29.01
CA GLY A 532 14.75 6.87 -29.81
C GLY A 532 13.37 6.97 -29.14
N GLU A 533 13.21 6.62 -27.86
CA GLU A 533 11.99 6.94 -27.11
C GLU A 533 11.91 8.43 -26.71
N ALA A 534 10.68 8.91 -26.52
CA ALA A 534 10.42 10.25 -26.00
C ALA A 534 10.83 10.39 -24.52
N LYS A 535 11.29 11.58 -24.10
CA LYS A 535 11.84 11.82 -22.74
C LYS A 535 10.86 11.44 -21.63
N GLU A 536 9.57 11.64 -21.92
CA GLU A 536 8.39 11.34 -21.11
C GLU A 536 8.31 9.86 -20.69
N ASN A 537 8.84 8.95 -21.52
CA ASN A 537 8.84 7.51 -21.28
C ASN A 537 9.93 7.03 -20.31
N CYS A 538 10.85 7.91 -19.90
CA CYS A 538 12.00 7.59 -19.03
C CYS A 538 11.98 8.31 -17.67
N ILE A 539 10.99 9.16 -17.41
CA ILE A 539 10.74 9.74 -16.08
C ILE A 539 10.19 8.69 -15.10
N ASN A 540 10.34 8.92 -13.79
CA ASN A 540 9.82 8.07 -12.70
C ASN A 540 8.49 7.37 -13.06
N PRO A 541 8.45 6.02 -12.93
CA PRO A 541 7.33 5.17 -13.31
C PRO A 541 6.18 5.19 -12.30
N LEU A 542 5.86 6.34 -11.72
CA LEU A 542 4.65 6.59 -10.95
C LEU A 542 4.09 8.01 -11.23
N LEU A 543 4.33 8.58 -12.42
CA LEU A 543 4.01 9.98 -12.75
C LEU A 543 3.04 10.25 -13.96
N GLY A 544 2.07 9.39 -14.26
CA GLY A 544 1.08 9.58 -15.34
C GLY A 544 0.43 8.30 -15.87
N MET A 545 -0.70 7.88 -15.30
CA MET A 545 -1.60 6.85 -15.85
C MET A 545 -3.06 7.26 -15.64
N PRO A 546 -4.00 6.62 -16.35
CA PRO A 546 -5.42 6.81 -16.10
C PRO A 546 -5.89 6.12 -14.81
N GLY A 547 -6.46 6.87 -13.85
CA GLY A 547 -7.33 6.34 -12.78
C GLY A 547 -6.90 6.51 -11.32
N VAL A 548 -5.74 7.11 -11.03
CA VAL A 548 -5.20 7.32 -9.67
C VAL A 548 -4.50 8.68 -9.65
N ASP A 549 -4.10 9.13 -8.47
CA ASP A 549 -3.27 10.30 -8.22
C ASP A 549 -2.31 9.94 -7.06
N ILE A 550 -1.09 9.38 -7.27
CA ILE A 550 -0.14 8.95 -6.19
C ILE A 550 0.31 10.11 -5.28
N HIS A 551 0.13 11.37 -5.67
CA HIS A 551 0.29 12.54 -4.82
C HIS A 551 -0.89 12.71 -3.82
N LEU A 552 -2.09 12.17 -4.12
CA LEU A 552 -3.24 11.92 -3.21
C LEU A 552 -3.36 10.44 -2.73
N ASP A 553 -2.62 9.52 -3.34
CA ASP A 553 -2.79 8.07 -3.21
C ASP A 553 -1.56 7.35 -2.64
N THR A 554 -0.56 8.11 -2.19
CA THR A 554 0.45 7.67 -1.22
C THR A 554 0.08 8.24 0.16
N PRO A 555 -0.84 7.62 0.92
CA PRO A 555 -1.29 8.17 2.20
C PRO A 555 -0.17 8.20 3.26
N THR A 556 -0.22 9.18 4.18
CA THR A 556 0.74 9.31 5.29
C THR A 556 0.70 8.07 6.18
N GLU A 557 1.69 7.20 6.03
CA GLU A 557 1.84 5.96 6.81
C GLU A 557 2.17 6.27 8.29
N ILE A 558 1.43 5.68 9.23
CA ILE A 558 1.43 6.06 10.65
C ILE A 558 2.55 5.42 11.49
N LEU A 559 3.02 4.21 11.14
CA LEU A 559 4.11 3.53 11.85
C LEU A 559 5.45 4.26 11.65
N HIS A 560 5.77 4.64 10.41
CA HIS A 560 6.96 5.38 10.02
C HIS A 560 6.86 6.87 10.32
N THR A 561 5.71 7.51 10.07
CA THR A 561 5.57 8.96 10.30
C THR A 561 5.40 9.29 11.77
N VAL A 562 4.50 8.59 12.47
CA VAL A 562 4.16 8.90 13.87
C VAL A 562 5.06 8.15 14.83
N LEU A 563 5.04 6.81 14.86
CA LEU A 563 5.75 6.04 15.90
C LEU A 563 7.28 6.11 15.75
N LEU A 564 7.81 5.70 14.59
CA LEU A 564 9.24 5.76 14.23
C LEU A 564 9.67 7.14 13.70
N GLY A 565 8.86 8.16 13.95
CA GLY A 565 9.11 9.55 13.59
C GLY A 565 8.84 10.46 14.77
N VAL A 566 7.66 11.09 14.78
CA VAL A 566 7.21 12.04 15.81
C VAL A 566 7.48 11.53 17.24
N VAL A 567 6.97 10.34 17.58
CA VAL A 567 7.08 9.76 18.93
C VAL A 567 8.53 9.36 19.24
N LYS A 568 9.26 8.76 18.29
CA LYS A 568 10.70 8.46 18.44
C LYS A 568 11.54 9.73 18.69
N TYR A 569 11.23 10.84 18.04
CA TYR A 569 11.95 12.11 18.25
C TYR A 569 11.62 12.74 19.61
N PHE A 570 10.34 12.78 20.01
CA PHE A 570 9.96 13.25 21.35
C PHE A 570 10.55 12.37 22.45
N TRP A 571 10.57 11.04 22.28
CA TRP A 571 11.24 10.10 23.18
C TRP A 571 12.74 10.41 23.33
N ALA A 572 13.47 10.58 22.23
CA ALA A 572 14.89 10.89 22.27
C ALA A 572 15.18 12.20 23.04
N GLN A 573 14.40 13.26 22.81
CA GLN A 573 14.53 14.51 23.57
C GLN A 573 14.16 14.34 25.05
N THR A 574 13.11 13.57 25.34
CA THR A 574 12.65 13.31 26.72
C THR A 574 13.69 12.53 27.53
N MET A 575 14.34 11.53 26.93
CA MET A 575 15.42 10.79 27.59
C MET A 575 16.62 11.68 27.90
N VAL A 576 17.02 12.59 27.00
CA VAL A 576 18.11 13.54 27.25
C VAL A 576 17.83 14.45 28.46
N LEU A 577 16.58 14.89 28.65
CA LEU A 577 16.17 15.66 29.84
C LEU A 577 16.28 14.80 31.11
N ILE A 578 15.67 13.62 31.11
CA ILE A 578 15.66 12.70 32.26
C ILE A 578 17.07 12.21 32.63
N GLU A 579 17.99 12.11 31.66
CA GLU A 579 19.42 11.80 31.89
C GLU A 579 20.18 12.97 32.50
N LYS A 580 20.03 14.17 31.93
CA LYS A 580 20.70 15.40 32.39
C LYS A 580 20.37 15.69 33.86
N ASP A 581 19.10 15.56 34.23
CA ASP A 581 18.60 15.84 35.57
C ASP A 581 18.62 14.58 36.48
N LYS A 582 19.25 13.48 35.99
CA LYS A 582 19.54 12.22 36.72
C LYS A 582 18.31 11.44 37.20
N HIS A 583 17.16 11.65 36.58
CA HIS A 583 15.89 11.01 36.93
C HIS A 583 15.68 9.60 36.36
N ILE A 584 16.64 9.05 35.58
CA ILE A 584 16.54 7.70 34.98
C ILE A 584 16.10 6.60 35.97
N PRO A 585 16.65 6.46 37.19
CA PRO A 585 16.21 5.42 38.13
C PRO A 585 14.76 5.58 38.59
N LEU A 586 14.30 6.83 38.74
CA LEU A 586 12.92 7.14 39.14
C LEU A 586 11.94 6.90 37.98
N PHE A 587 12.34 7.26 36.75
CA PHE A 587 11.58 6.93 35.55
C PHE A 587 11.45 5.40 35.36
N GLN A 588 12.54 4.65 35.52
CA GLN A 588 12.53 3.19 35.44
C GLN A 588 11.65 2.56 36.52
N ALA A 589 11.72 3.04 37.77
CA ALA A 589 10.88 2.56 38.87
C ALA A 589 9.39 2.80 38.59
N ARG A 590 9.01 3.99 38.09
CA ARG A 590 7.63 4.29 37.70
C ARG A 590 7.12 3.41 36.56
N LEU A 591 7.97 3.21 35.54
CA LEU A 591 7.65 2.36 34.38
C LEU A 591 7.50 0.88 34.79
N ALA A 592 8.22 0.43 35.82
CA ALA A 592 8.08 -0.91 36.40
C ALA A 592 6.87 -1.06 37.35
N SER A 593 6.36 0.04 37.92
CA SER A 593 5.22 0.04 38.85
C SER A 593 3.87 0.38 38.23
N LEU A 594 3.83 0.67 36.92
CA LEU A 594 2.64 1.12 36.21
C LEU A 594 1.71 -0.07 35.92
N ASN A 595 0.41 0.04 36.23
CA ASN A 595 -0.56 -1.01 35.91
C ASN A 595 -0.77 -1.09 34.39
N THR A 596 -0.55 -2.28 33.82
CA THR A 596 -0.62 -2.53 32.37
C THR A 596 -1.84 -3.33 31.92
N ASP A 597 -2.83 -3.56 32.81
CA ASP A 597 -4.03 -4.36 32.50
C ASP A 597 -4.86 -3.76 31.36
N GLY A 598 -4.78 -2.43 31.17
CA GLY A 598 -5.40 -1.70 30.07
C GLY A 598 -4.62 -1.72 28.74
N LEU A 599 -3.42 -2.32 28.69
CA LEU A 599 -2.57 -2.35 27.50
C LEU A 599 -2.72 -3.66 26.71
N LYS A 600 -2.76 -3.55 25.38
CA LYS A 600 -2.82 -4.70 24.47
C LYS A 600 -1.54 -5.56 24.45
N ASP A 601 -0.44 -5.02 24.94
CA ASP A 601 0.84 -5.70 25.18
C ASP A 601 1.25 -5.36 26.63
N PRO A 602 0.95 -6.22 27.62
CA PRO A 602 1.01 -5.85 29.03
C PRO A 602 2.43 -5.85 29.62
N ASP A 603 3.42 -6.41 28.92
CA ASP A 603 4.79 -6.46 29.41
C ASP A 603 5.64 -5.30 28.87
N LEU A 604 5.69 -4.21 29.64
CA LEU A 604 6.49 -3.02 29.33
C LEU A 604 8.00 -3.18 29.58
N ARG A 605 8.48 -4.30 30.18
CA ARG A 605 9.91 -4.59 30.47
C ARG A 605 10.76 -3.34 30.75
N ALA A 606 10.47 -2.64 31.84
CA ALA A 606 11.00 -1.29 32.12
C ALA A 606 12.53 -1.17 31.98
N GLU A 607 13.28 -2.16 32.47
CA GLU A 607 14.73 -2.24 32.34
C GLU A 607 15.19 -2.28 30.87
N TYR A 608 14.56 -3.13 30.04
CA TYR A 608 14.84 -3.21 28.61
C TYR A 608 14.55 -1.87 27.89
N LEU A 609 13.44 -1.20 28.20
CA LEU A 609 13.10 0.08 27.57
C LEU A 609 14.08 1.22 27.93
N VAL A 610 14.66 1.18 29.13
CA VAL A 610 15.67 2.15 29.58
C VAL A 610 17.06 1.80 29.06
N GLN A 611 17.45 0.53 29.07
CA GLN A 611 18.73 0.04 28.54
C GLN A 611 18.84 0.27 27.02
N TYR A 612 17.81 -0.13 26.26
CA TYR A 612 17.79 -0.08 24.79
C TYR A 612 17.03 1.14 24.24
N LYS A 613 16.96 2.23 25.01
CA LYS A 613 16.25 3.48 24.70
C LYS A 613 16.51 4.08 23.29
N GLY A 614 17.66 3.83 22.67
CA GLY A 614 17.95 4.26 21.29
C GLY A 614 17.34 3.36 20.20
N SER A 615 17.21 2.07 20.51
CA SER A 615 16.92 0.98 19.57
C SER A 615 15.47 0.47 19.65
N LEU A 616 14.58 1.25 20.27
CA LEU A 616 13.17 0.90 20.38
C LEU A 616 12.45 0.87 19.02
N ILE A 617 11.46 -0.03 18.92
CA ILE A 617 10.64 -0.28 17.72
C ILE A 617 9.20 0.23 17.90
N GLY A 618 8.41 0.21 16.83
CA GLY A 618 7.03 0.75 16.80
C GLY A 618 6.13 0.29 17.95
N LYS A 619 6.16 -1.00 18.32
CA LYS A 619 5.34 -1.53 19.44
C LYS A 619 5.66 -0.87 20.79
N HIS A 620 6.93 -0.55 21.03
CA HIS A 620 7.36 0.12 22.25
C HIS A 620 6.88 1.57 22.26
N PHE A 621 7.07 2.31 21.16
CA PHE A 621 6.60 3.69 21.04
C PHE A 621 5.07 3.81 21.14
N LYS A 622 4.32 2.86 20.59
CA LYS A 622 2.85 2.81 20.67
C LYS A 622 2.37 2.61 22.11
N SER A 623 3.06 1.80 22.89
CA SER A 623 2.74 1.58 24.31
C SER A 623 3.18 2.78 25.16
N LEU A 624 4.39 3.30 24.94
CA LEU A 624 4.91 4.51 25.59
C LEU A 624 3.99 5.73 25.38
N ALA A 625 3.49 5.96 24.16
CA ALA A 625 2.58 7.07 23.86
C ALA A 625 1.29 7.08 24.72
N GLN A 626 0.86 5.91 25.24
CA GLN A 626 -0.31 5.81 26.12
C GLN A 626 0.03 6.06 27.60
N VAL A 627 1.28 5.84 28.02
CA VAL A 627 1.67 5.84 29.45
C VAL A 627 2.59 7.00 29.87
N MET A 628 3.30 7.62 28.94
CA MET A 628 4.31 8.66 29.24
C MET A 628 3.82 9.81 30.13
N PRO A 629 2.59 10.36 29.98
CA PRO A 629 2.10 11.42 30.87
C PRO A 629 2.08 11.06 32.36
N PHE A 630 1.84 9.78 32.70
CA PHE A 630 1.87 9.31 34.09
C PHE A 630 3.29 9.08 34.63
N LEU A 631 4.27 8.90 33.74
CA LEU A 631 5.65 8.61 34.10
C LEU A 631 6.48 9.88 34.37
N ILE A 632 6.22 10.94 33.60
CA ILE A 632 7.11 12.11 33.50
C ILE A 632 6.58 13.39 34.17
N SER A 633 5.42 13.33 34.85
CA SER A 633 4.63 14.49 35.29
C SER A 633 5.37 15.58 36.08
N ASP A 634 6.43 15.21 36.79
CA ASP A 634 7.34 16.07 37.57
C ASP A 634 8.82 15.90 37.16
N LEU A 635 9.11 15.14 36.10
CA LEU A 635 10.48 14.82 35.62
C LEU A 635 10.92 15.65 34.41
N VAL A 636 10.01 16.43 33.82
CA VAL A 636 10.25 17.25 32.61
C VAL A 636 9.51 18.59 32.69
N PRO A 637 9.90 19.61 31.89
CA PRO A 637 9.14 20.86 31.79
C PRO A 637 7.70 20.62 31.33
N LYS A 638 6.75 21.42 31.83
CA LYS A 638 5.30 21.27 31.56
C LYS A 638 4.97 21.11 30.08
N LEU A 639 5.61 21.88 29.19
CA LEU A 639 5.37 21.80 27.74
C LEU A 639 5.67 20.40 27.16
N VAL A 640 6.63 19.67 27.71
CA VAL A 640 6.97 18.29 27.30
C VAL A 640 5.91 17.30 27.79
N LEU A 641 5.39 17.48 29.02
CA LEU A 641 4.28 16.70 29.57
C LEU A 641 2.98 16.92 28.77
N ASP A 642 2.67 18.19 28.49
CA ASP A 642 1.52 18.59 27.67
C ASP A 642 1.63 17.99 26.26
N ALA A 643 2.81 18.06 25.63
CA ALA A 643 3.06 17.46 24.32
C ALA A 643 2.90 15.93 24.33
N TRP A 644 3.38 15.22 25.35
CA TRP A 644 3.12 13.78 25.51
C TRP A 644 1.65 13.45 25.72
N THR A 645 0.89 14.33 26.38
CA THR A 645 -0.56 14.17 26.57
C THR A 645 -1.30 14.30 25.23
N ILE A 646 -0.89 15.25 24.37
CA ILE A 646 -1.43 15.42 23.03
C ILE A 646 -0.98 14.26 22.10
N ILE A 647 0.26 13.78 22.20
CA ILE A 647 0.74 12.57 21.51
C ILE A 647 -0.14 11.36 21.86
N GLY A 648 -0.51 11.18 23.13
CA GLY A 648 -1.43 10.12 23.55
C GLY A 648 -2.78 10.22 22.85
N ARG A 649 -3.41 11.41 22.81
CA ARG A 649 -4.66 11.65 22.08
C ARG A 649 -4.53 11.37 20.58
N LEU A 650 -3.45 11.84 19.96
CA LEU A 650 -3.16 11.65 18.53
C LEU A 650 -3.00 10.17 18.17
N VAL A 651 -2.24 9.41 18.97
CA VAL A 651 -2.03 7.97 18.78
C VAL A 651 -3.32 7.17 19.02
N VAL A 652 -4.19 7.58 19.95
CA VAL A 652 -5.53 6.97 20.10
C VAL A 652 -6.35 7.17 18.83
N LEU A 653 -6.53 8.42 18.38
CA LEU A 653 -7.34 8.73 17.19
C LEU A 653 -6.85 7.97 15.95
N LEU A 654 -5.54 8.01 15.67
CA LEU A 654 -4.97 7.36 14.49
C LEU A 654 -5.01 5.83 14.51
N TRP A 655 -5.25 5.20 15.68
CA TRP A 655 -5.45 3.75 15.78
C TRP A 655 -6.92 3.31 15.94
N HIS A 656 -7.88 4.18 15.63
CA HIS A 656 -9.29 3.79 15.46
C HIS A 656 -9.46 2.73 14.35
N THR A 657 -10.16 1.64 14.67
CA THR A 657 -10.57 0.60 13.70
C THR A 657 -11.86 0.95 12.95
N ARG A 658 -12.65 1.89 13.50
CA ARG A 658 -13.93 2.39 12.98
C ARG A 658 -14.09 3.85 13.39
N ILE A 659 -14.69 4.63 12.51
CA ILE A 659 -15.11 6.02 12.71
C ILE A 659 -16.62 6.03 12.54
N GLU A 660 -17.37 6.58 13.49
CA GLU A 660 -18.85 6.63 13.40
C GLU A 660 -19.34 7.85 12.63
N GLU A 661 -18.74 9.02 12.88
CA GLU A 661 -19.12 10.29 12.25
C GLU A 661 -17.85 10.95 11.72
N ILE A 662 -17.61 10.84 10.41
CA ILE A 662 -16.34 11.24 9.79
C ILE A 662 -16.01 12.73 10.01
N GLU A 663 -16.97 13.64 9.85
CA GLU A 663 -16.71 15.07 9.99
C GLU A 663 -16.40 15.48 11.44
N VAL A 664 -17.00 14.79 12.44
CA VAL A 664 -16.68 14.99 13.86
C VAL A 664 -15.26 14.47 14.16
N TYR A 665 -14.95 13.25 13.71
CA TYR A 665 -13.62 12.66 13.89
C TYR A 665 -12.52 13.49 13.22
N LEU A 666 -12.75 14.01 12.01
CA LEU A 666 -11.77 14.82 11.29
C LEU A 666 -11.59 16.21 11.90
N ALA A 667 -12.64 16.82 12.47
CA ALA A 667 -12.50 18.05 13.25
C ALA A 667 -11.65 17.84 14.51
N ASP A 668 -11.88 16.75 15.25
CA ASP A 668 -11.12 16.40 16.45
C ASP A 668 -9.67 15.99 16.15
N LEU A 669 -9.43 15.26 15.07
CA LEU A 669 -8.09 14.92 14.59
C LEU A 669 -7.33 16.16 14.13
N SER A 670 -7.96 17.04 13.33
CA SER A 670 -7.32 18.26 12.84
C SER A 670 -6.91 19.17 13.99
N ARG A 671 -7.82 19.38 14.97
CA ARG A 671 -7.50 20.15 16.19
C ARG A 671 -6.37 19.50 16.99
N THR A 672 -6.37 18.17 17.14
CA THR A 672 -5.30 17.46 17.87
C THR A 672 -3.95 17.57 17.16
N ILE A 673 -3.92 17.63 15.82
CA ILE A 673 -2.69 17.89 15.04
C ILE A 673 -2.24 19.35 15.21
N GLU A 674 -3.16 20.31 15.16
CA GLU A 674 -2.90 21.73 15.36
C GLU A 674 -2.34 22.01 16.77
N ASP A 675 -3.02 21.53 17.81
CA ASP A 675 -2.55 21.54 19.22
C ASP A 675 -1.12 20.97 19.32
N PHE A 676 -0.86 19.85 18.63
CA PHE A 676 0.43 19.17 18.66
C PHE A 676 1.55 19.96 17.95
N LEU A 677 1.28 20.54 16.78
CA LEU A 677 2.26 21.33 16.05
C LEU A 677 2.54 22.65 16.78
N ASN A 678 1.52 23.29 17.35
CA ASN A 678 1.65 24.51 18.15
C ASN A 678 2.50 24.30 19.42
N ILE A 679 2.36 23.18 20.12
CA ILE A 679 3.24 22.89 21.27
C ILE A 679 4.63 22.38 20.85
N THR A 680 4.74 21.70 19.70
CA THR A 680 6.04 21.33 19.13
C THR A 680 6.84 22.57 18.73
N ALA A 681 6.19 23.62 18.22
CA ALA A 681 6.81 24.91 17.93
C ALA A 681 7.36 25.59 19.20
N GLN A 682 6.66 25.49 20.34
CA GLN A 682 7.13 25.99 21.64
C GLN A 682 8.27 25.14 22.24
N CYS A 683 8.26 23.82 22.01
CA CYS A 683 9.29 22.92 22.55
C CYS A 683 10.59 22.92 21.73
N SER A 684 10.49 22.94 20.40
CA SER A 684 11.61 22.69 19.48
C SER A 684 11.28 23.18 18.06
N PRO A 685 11.18 24.50 17.80
CA PRO A 685 10.65 25.03 16.53
C PRO A 685 11.46 24.57 15.30
N SER A 686 12.78 24.37 15.47
CA SER A 686 13.66 23.85 14.42
C SER A 686 13.33 22.41 13.98
N ILE A 687 12.64 21.60 14.79
CA ILE A 687 12.30 20.22 14.40
C ILE A 687 11.27 20.19 13.27
N LEU A 688 10.34 21.15 13.22
CA LEU A 688 9.30 21.26 12.19
C LEU A 688 9.91 21.51 10.81
N ILE A 689 10.96 22.34 10.76
CA ILE A 689 11.74 22.66 9.55
C ILE A 689 12.64 21.48 9.15
N LEU A 690 13.28 20.82 10.13
CA LEU A 690 14.29 19.78 9.88
C LEU A 690 13.71 18.37 9.65
N LYS A 691 12.46 18.10 10.05
CA LYS A 691 11.83 16.77 9.99
C LYS A 691 10.45 16.85 9.30
N PRO A 692 10.33 16.53 7.99
CA PRO A 692 9.07 16.64 7.26
C PRO A 692 7.94 15.74 7.78
N LYS A 693 8.27 14.74 8.61
CA LYS A 693 7.28 13.87 9.29
C LYS A 693 6.26 14.64 10.14
N PHE A 694 6.59 15.86 10.62
CA PHE A 694 5.63 16.69 11.35
C PHE A 694 4.61 17.34 10.42
N HIS A 695 5.05 17.94 9.30
CA HIS A 695 4.14 18.43 8.25
C HIS A 695 3.23 17.32 7.71
N PHE A 696 3.74 16.09 7.55
CA PHE A 696 2.93 14.97 7.05
C PHE A 696 1.70 14.63 7.91
N LEU A 697 1.63 15.10 9.16
CA LEU A 697 0.44 14.97 9.99
C LEU A 697 -0.77 15.72 9.40
N VAL A 698 -0.58 16.91 8.80
CA VAL A 698 -1.70 17.75 8.33
C VAL A 698 -2.47 17.13 7.16
N HIS A 699 -1.89 16.14 6.49
CA HIS A 699 -2.52 15.37 5.41
C HIS A 699 -3.31 14.15 5.91
N LEU A 700 -3.17 13.74 7.18
CA LEU A 700 -3.91 12.61 7.74
C LEU A 700 -5.44 12.78 7.66
N PRO A 701 -6.04 13.97 7.91
CA PRO A 701 -7.47 14.16 7.73
C PRO A 701 -7.95 13.95 6.28
N LEU A 702 -7.16 14.37 5.29
CA LEU A 702 -7.43 14.15 3.87
C LEU A 702 -7.40 12.65 3.53
N TYR A 703 -6.32 11.97 3.92
CA TYR A 703 -6.14 10.54 3.64
C TYR A 703 -7.16 9.66 4.36
N ILE A 704 -7.58 10.00 5.58
CA ILE A 704 -8.61 9.22 6.29
C ILE A 704 -9.99 9.39 5.63
N ARG A 705 -10.38 10.61 5.18
CA ARG A 705 -11.62 10.77 4.39
C ARG A 705 -11.56 9.95 3.09
N ARG A 706 -10.39 9.92 2.44
CA ARG A 706 -10.16 9.29 1.13
C ARG A 706 -10.06 7.76 1.18
N PHE A 707 -9.48 7.18 2.23
CA PHE A 707 -9.17 5.74 2.34
C PHE A 707 -9.81 5.00 3.52
N GLY A 708 -10.42 5.70 4.48
CA GLY A 708 -10.89 5.12 5.73
C GLY A 708 -9.86 5.22 6.86
N PRO A 709 -10.13 4.61 8.03
CA PRO A 709 -9.25 4.72 9.20
C PRO A 709 -7.80 4.26 8.92
N ALA A 710 -6.83 4.95 9.51
CA ALA A 710 -5.42 4.88 9.09
C ALA A 710 -4.73 3.51 9.21
N LEU A 711 -5.30 2.54 9.95
CA LEU A 711 -4.85 1.14 9.94
C LEU A 711 -4.92 0.52 8.53
N LEU A 712 -5.89 0.91 7.70
CA LEU A 712 -6.12 0.31 6.38
C LEU A 712 -4.90 0.41 5.46
N TYR A 713 -4.12 1.47 5.61
CA TYR A 713 -2.90 1.75 4.85
C TYR A 713 -1.61 1.76 5.70
N SER A 714 -1.64 1.26 6.94
CA SER A 714 -0.43 1.14 7.76
C SER A 714 0.42 -0.08 7.39
N THR A 715 1.74 0.05 7.51
CA THR A 715 2.71 -0.93 6.99
C THR A 715 3.05 -2.07 7.95
N GLU A 716 2.57 -2.04 9.19
CA GLU A 716 2.79 -3.06 10.23
C GLU A 716 2.52 -4.50 9.71
N ARG A 717 1.48 -4.68 8.88
CA ARG A 717 1.16 -5.98 8.26
C ARG A 717 2.24 -6.46 7.27
N TYR A 718 2.77 -5.57 6.44
CA TYR A 718 3.78 -5.88 5.44
C TYR A 718 5.17 -6.04 6.06
N GLU A 719 5.50 -5.24 7.07
CA GLU A 719 6.70 -5.39 7.87
C GLU A 719 6.73 -6.74 8.62
N SER A 720 5.58 -7.22 9.07
CA SER A 720 5.46 -8.58 9.62
C SER A 720 5.70 -9.67 8.56
N PHE A 721 5.34 -9.41 7.29
CA PHE A 721 5.54 -10.32 6.17
C PHE A 721 7.00 -10.38 5.70
N ASN A 722 7.80 -9.33 5.95
CA ASN A 722 9.25 -9.34 5.70
C ASN A 722 9.98 -10.50 6.39
N HIS A 723 9.44 -11.06 7.48
CA HIS A 723 9.95 -12.28 8.08
C HIS A 723 9.86 -13.49 7.14
N VAL A 724 8.72 -13.65 6.44
CA VAL A 724 8.51 -14.72 5.44
C VAL A 724 9.50 -14.56 4.28
N PHE A 725 9.69 -13.33 3.80
CA PHE A 725 10.70 -13.01 2.77
C PHE A 725 12.14 -13.30 3.21
N ARG A 726 12.50 -13.09 4.48
CA ARG A 726 13.82 -13.48 5.01
C ARG A 726 14.00 -15.00 4.99
N LEU A 727 12.96 -15.78 5.33
CA LEU A 727 13.05 -17.24 5.27
C LEU A 727 13.28 -17.78 3.85
N THR A 728 12.71 -17.17 2.80
CA THR A 728 12.99 -17.59 1.40
C THR A 728 14.46 -17.39 1.04
N ASN A 729 15.06 -16.29 1.52
CA ASN A 729 16.44 -15.91 1.21
C ASN A 729 17.49 -16.68 2.02
N ILE A 730 17.25 -16.90 3.32
CA ILE A 730 18.18 -17.58 4.23
C ILE A 730 18.54 -18.98 3.72
N TYR A 731 17.55 -19.76 3.26
CA TYR A 731 17.71 -21.14 2.79
C TYR A 731 17.91 -21.27 1.27
N SER A 732 18.08 -20.15 0.54
CA SER A 732 18.38 -20.16 -0.89
C SER A 732 19.87 -20.42 -1.18
N ASN A 733 20.20 -20.82 -2.41
CA ASN A 733 21.59 -20.86 -2.88
C ASN A 733 22.16 -19.47 -3.22
N ARG A 734 21.34 -18.41 -3.12
CA ARG A 734 21.66 -17.00 -3.39
C ARG A 734 22.19 -16.68 -4.80
N GLN A 735 22.06 -17.60 -5.77
CA GLN A 735 22.55 -17.41 -7.14
C GLN A 735 21.62 -16.55 -8.01
N ALA A 736 20.29 -16.64 -7.82
CA ALA A 736 19.33 -15.75 -8.48
C ALA A 736 18.21 -15.31 -7.52
N PRO A 737 18.52 -14.54 -6.45
CA PRO A 737 17.59 -14.29 -5.33
C PRO A 737 16.19 -13.80 -5.75
N SER A 738 16.13 -12.93 -6.75
CA SER A 738 14.88 -12.44 -7.37
C SER A 738 14.04 -13.59 -7.94
N ARG A 739 14.62 -14.40 -8.85
CA ARG A 739 13.96 -15.55 -9.48
C ARG A 739 13.50 -16.58 -8.45
N ASP A 740 14.42 -16.92 -7.55
CA ASP A 740 14.26 -18.06 -6.64
C ASP A 740 13.21 -17.70 -5.58
N THR A 741 13.19 -16.45 -5.10
CA THR A 741 12.13 -15.92 -4.23
C THR A 741 10.77 -15.85 -4.93
N CYS A 742 10.70 -15.38 -6.19
CA CYS A 742 9.44 -15.38 -6.96
C CYS A 742 8.84 -16.79 -7.06
N ASN A 743 9.66 -17.79 -7.43
CA ASN A 743 9.24 -19.19 -7.53
C ASN A 743 8.79 -19.80 -6.20
N ILE A 744 9.44 -19.43 -5.08
CA ILE A 744 9.04 -19.88 -3.74
C ILE A 744 7.66 -19.29 -3.39
N PHE A 745 7.47 -17.97 -3.51
CA PHE A 745 6.17 -17.36 -3.22
C PHE A 745 5.07 -17.82 -4.17
N ALA A 746 5.36 -17.98 -5.46
CA ALA A 746 4.43 -18.54 -6.44
C ALA A 746 4.00 -19.97 -6.08
N THR A 747 4.88 -20.75 -5.45
CA THR A 747 4.60 -22.11 -4.95
C THR A 747 3.80 -22.09 -3.66
N GLN A 748 4.14 -21.20 -2.72
CA GLN A 748 3.36 -20.97 -1.50
C GLN A 748 1.93 -20.54 -1.84
N ASP A 749 1.74 -19.50 -2.66
CA ASP A 749 0.40 -19.02 -3.07
C ASP A 749 -0.38 -20.08 -3.85
N ARG A 750 0.28 -20.84 -4.74
CA ARG A 750 -0.36 -21.95 -5.47
C ARG A 750 -0.88 -23.02 -4.51
N ILE A 751 -0.09 -23.44 -3.53
CA ILE A 751 -0.50 -24.48 -2.57
C ILE A 751 -1.55 -23.90 -1.60
N LYS A 752 -1.35 -22.69 -1.03
CA LYS A 752 -2.35 -21.98 -0.21
C LYS A 752 -3.71 -21.90 -0.93
N HIS A 753 -3.73 -21.55 -2.23
CA HIS A 753 -4.94 -21.51 -3.05
C HIS A 753 -5.62 -22.88 -3.18
N VAL A 754 -4.87 -23.91 -3.57
CA VAL A 754 -5.40 -25.27 -3.76
C VAL A 754 -5.95 -25.85 -2.44
N VAL A 755 -5.20 -25.75 -1.34
CA VAL A 755 -5.57 -26.40 -0.07
C VAL A 755 -6.72 -25.72 0.67
N THR A 756 -7.02 -24.46 0.36
CA THR A 756 -8.20 -23.73 0.87
C THR A 756 -9.43 -23.89 -0.03
N GLY A 757 -9.40 -24.83 -0.99
CA GLY A 757 -10.53 -25.13 -1.87
C GLY A 757 -10.68 -24.16 -3.04
N GLY A 758 -9.63 -23.41 -3.38
CA GLY A 758 -9.63 -22.52 -4.53
C GLY A 758 -9.74 -23.25 -5.86
N PHE A 759 -10.43 -22.62 -6.82
CA PHE A 759 -10.68 -23.18 -8.13
C PHE A 759 -9.63 -22.75 -9.16
N TRP A 760 -9.33 -23.65 -10.11
CA TRP A 760 -8.54 -23.33 -11.31
C TRP A 760 -9.18 -23.96 -12.55
N LEU A 761 -8.90 -23.37 -13.72
CA LEU A 761 -9.36 -23.90 -15.00
C LEU A 761 -8.40 -25.00 -15.45
N ASP A 762 -8.82 -26.25 -15.32
CA ASP A 762 -8.10 -27.39 -15.87
C ASP A 762 -8.13 -27.31 -17.41
N LYS A 763 -6.94 -27.24 -18.02
CA LYS A 763 -6.75 -26.97 -19.46
C LYS A 763 -7.16 -28.16 -20.33
N ASP A 764 -7.02 -29.37 -19.82
CA ASP A 764 -7.29 -30.61 -20.54
C ASP A 764 -8.80 -30.96 -20.49
N LEU A 765 -9.42 -30.80 -19.32
CA LEU A 765 -10.87 -30.92 -19.16
C LEU A 765 -11.66 -29.72 -19.71
N LYS A 766 -11.03 -28.54 -19.81
CA LYS A 766 -11.66 -27.23 -20.06
C LYS A 766 -12.76 -26.91 -19.05
N LYS A 767 -12.54 -27.27 -17.78
CA LYS A 767 -13.49 -27.12 -16.67
C LYS A 767 -12.82 -26.53 -15.43
N TRP A 768 -13.59 -25.77 -14.66
CA TRP A 768 -13.17 -25.33 -13.33
C TRP A 768 -13.22 -26.52 -12.37
N VAL A 769 -12.12 -26.73 -11.66
CA VAL A 769 -11.94 -27.78 -10.65
C VAL A 769 -11.30 -27.18 -9.39
N CYS A 770 -11.42 -27.88 -8.27
CA CYS A 770 -10.76 -27.55 -7.00
C CYS A 770 -10.09 -28.82 -6.43
N ALA A 771 -9.46 -28.72 -5.26
CA ALA A 771 -8.81 -29.85 -4.61
C ALA A 771 -9.82 -30.91 -4.11
N GLY A 772 -9.36 -32.16 -4.00
CA GLY A 772 -10.14 -33.25 -3.42
C GLY A 772 -10.47 -33.02 -1.94
N PRO A 773 -11.58 -33.59 -1.42
CA PRO A 773 -12.09 -33.29 -0.08
C PRO A 773 -11.06 -33.47 1.03
N ALA A 774 -10.28 -34.56 1.01
CA ALA A 774 -9.29 -34.83 2.06
C ALA A 774 -8.16 -33.79 2.14
N VAL A 775 -7.89 -33.03 1.06
CA VAL A 775 -6.97 -31.88 1.08
C VAL A 775 -7.61 -30.69 1.78
N VAL A 776 -8.85 -30.36 1.40
CA VAL A 776 -9.59 -29.17 1.87
C VAL A 776 -10.05 -29.34 3.33
N GLU A 777 -10.24 -30.57 3.78
CA GLU A 777 -10.64 -30.90 5.16
C GLU A 777 -9.45 -31.02 6.10
N PHE A 778 -8.30 -31.55 5.65
CA PHE A 778 -7.11 -31.74 6.48
C PHE A 778 -6.73 -30.49 7.30
N PHE A 779 -6.68 -29.33 6.65
CA PHE A 779 -6.30 -28.08 7.31
C PHE A 779 -7.34 -27.52 8.29
N LYS A 780 -8.58 -28.03 8.33
CA LYS A 780 -9.58 -27.68 9.35
C LYS A 780 -9.31 -28.42 10.67
N GLU A 781 -8.82 -29.66 10.55
CA GLU A 781 -8.53 -30.55 11.69
C GLU A 781 -7.11 -30.38 12.24
N ASN A 782 -6.19 -29.79 11.45
CA ASN A 782 -4.75 -29.73 11.73
C ASN A 782 -4.26 -28.27 11.91
N PRO A 783 -4.53 -27.63 13.07
CA PRO A 783 -4.27 -26.20 13.29
C PRO A 783 -2.80 -25.80 13.23
N ILE A 784 -1.88 -26.69 13.60
CA ILE A 784 -0.42 -26.42 13.56
C ILE A 784 0.03 -26.30 12.10
N GLN A 785 -0.40 -27.24 11.26
CA GLN A 785 -0.11 -27.28 9.83
C GLN A 785 -0.79 -26.10 9.11
N ALA A 786 -2.01 -25.72 9.51
CA ALA A 786 -2.67 -24.52 9.02
C ALA A 786 -1.85 -23.26 9.34
N ALA A 787 -1.39 -23.11 10.59
CA ALA A 787 -0.55 -21.99 11.00
C ALA A 787 0.79 -21.95 10.24
N LEU A 788 1.40 -23.09 9.92
CA LEU A 788 2.61 -23.18 9.08
C LEU A 788 2.37 -22.65 7.65
N MET A 789 1.18 -22.84 7.10
CA MET A 789 0.74 -22.25 5.81
C MET A 789 0.29 -20.78 5.93
N GLY A 790 0.43 -20.15 7.09
CA GLY A 790 -0.07 -18.79 7.35
C GLY A 790 -1.59 -18.68 7.49
N LEU A 791 -2.29 -19.81 7.60
CA LEU A 791 -3.74 -19.87 7.80
C LEU A 791 -4.06 -19.80 9.29
N LYS A 792 -4.68 -18.70 9.72
CA LYS A 792 -5.31 -18.63 11.06
C LYS A 792 -6.66 -19.34 11.01
N LEU A 793 -6.71 -20.58 11.47
CA LEU A 793 -7.98 -21.16 11.91
C LEU A 793 -8.48 -20.37 13.11
N THR A 794 -9.69 -19.83 13.03
CA THR A 794 -10.41 -19.39 14.23
C THR A 794 -10.86 -20.65 14.96
N LEU A 795 -10.04 -21.12 15.91
CA LEU A 795 -10.58 -21.91 17.00
C LEU A 795 -11.58 -21.02 17.72
N THR A 796 -12.87 -21.28 17.51
CA THR A 796 -13.95 -20.74 18.34
C THR A 796 -13.77 -21.30 19.74
N LYS A 797 -12.93 -20.65 20.54
CA LYS A 797 -13.05 -20.72 21.99
C LYS A 797 -14.45 -20.20 22.31
N GLU A 798 -15.34 -21.12 22.67
CA GLU A 798 -16.50 -20.76 23.46
C GLU A 798 -15.96 -20.03 24.69
N THR A 799 -16.26 -18.73 24.81
CA THR A 799 -15.97 -17.97 26.02
C THR A 799 -16.84 -18.56 27.11
N GLY A 800 -16.24 -19.42 27.94
CA GLY A 800 -16.96 -20.13 28.99
C GLY A 800 -17.76 -19.17 29.85
N ASN A 801 -19.02 -19.50 30.08
CA ASN A 801 -19.87 -18.77 31.02
C ASN A 801 -19.23 -18.89 32.41
N PHE A 802 -18.62 -17.81 32.89
CA PHE A 802 -18.29 -17.67 34.30
C PHE A 802 -19.56 -17.29 35.04
N GLU A 803 -20.23 -18.29 35.64
CA GLU A 803 -21.17 -18.06 36.72
C GLU A 803 -20.37 -17.70 37.98
N LEU A 804 -20.45 -16.43 38.40
CA LEU A 804 -20.32 -15.95 39.79
C LEU A 804 -20.85 -14.52 39.91
#